data_AF-A0A6A6BL52-F1
#
_entry.id   AF-A0A6A6BL52-F1
#
_cell.length_a   1.000
_cell.length_b   1.000
_cell.length_c   1.000
_cell.angle_alpha   90.00
_cell.angle_beta   90.00
_cell.angle_gamma   90.00
#
_symmetry.space_group_name_H-M   'P 1'
#
loop_
_entity.id
_entity.type
_entity.pdbx_description
1 polymer ?
#
loop_
_entity_poly.entity_id
_entity_poly.type
_entity_poly.pdbx_seq_one_letter_code
_entity_poly.pdbx_strand_id
1 'polypeptide(L)'
;MAIYPGGKSTRINSPRHLTLRHSRRIVATRQREARRLLRGSTGDDSDSGDEIDPLPPGQEKLNSFWAPGLIAGPEYQINVSQTIKSGDQTLTLEAEQDFLVDAPQFSLPEGSVHSTYPPAGYSDDHRILPHVVLTDPHLPWERLGSPKAGTNAELKAKMKLGAEPVRNRVPWLVVFSFSQDELRVPPEDLESIFHKTGVKQSSTMTVNMSIEDLWNLSNDVTTPVTDNLGPDIKDSRGDFIFVKSELFTSLFSTFDDNGKRNETSGPNTTQYQYLAHVRKINGSGMALAGVEDTAVFSVVVGNRSGPLDSATPTTMCVHLVSIEGVEDMAIPVSQKYVALCSLHSWNYTVLPPNTLNVPDAFEHLGKTLNVLRAPESIIEPLRKSEDDVPKRVVSRLEDGYTLTKYRTQTGEATVGMYRGPLTPTYVPPLEALSNCSNSGVDLQILDKETGIMDLTYSVAWNVGRTMALGDEAFTAALVRLRNTIHTSAVGAAKLQTIKKINESGFRTRKELLEDLPDVMKSLAAIHVNGKNTDGEKNDGDDPTPPEVDQPPFSPGGPRKRWFRQKLGRSAIPNLSYSSPHIADKYPAEALKSARSLASSTSGTLYDETNDPQSTDWMIVQSWLVDRMFLAGVPAHCLIADPTHLEPETLRFFSIDRNWIDALLDGALSLGNHSGDDKDRVAIKHMLNDYINHKPEELDHRVQIPTYGFYLRSDLVTMFPDLRVEVLPDDAALSAAGEEAPAGAPLLRHEIVTDGVMMGFMDRVPGSAQFASLVFTQPAHQQRFAVARGLDATEVKVDIRRQYTVDQATRETDKDRHKALKELGPDDAKNIFIWGSEPGKGLSDLRILRLPQFADLQLQTLREGMGSHDGKPYFDDNTATSALFSMQLNDPIYNLTICVKEKLSSKDVAGLTPPGASSSEIRTLKQLGTALVNNFAKEPESKDTLSPWDKSDEYDGTATFRRHKDYTPTSKALARNLAPHIRTLKVLSEASSNVTQNSASFPNVRSVASPPKYNIRVGSNDAKNFDAIMLERGNLAQDLIFSIVLDQNPVNQYRLVELDLQIALPSADATYNTDEFLMSNYTGPGAHMLTNLRFNVLPAIVKDETTEQTSLRLRLLPRSAKGWVDVTKVSELSFLLGLASLNAPTTQVNQLEIQSWADYCIDPDNPKMEPDNTYRVYNPNTLVTVVKNDIIFL
;
A
#
# COMPACT_ATOMS: atom_id res chain seq x y z
N MET A 1 9.18 -2.42 14.86
CA MET A 1 9.66 -3.50 13.95
C MET A 1 9.15 -3.38 12.52
N ALA A 2 9.90 -2.72 11.65
CA ALA A 2 10.31 -3.46 10.48
C ALA A 2 11.58 -4.18 10.94
N ILE A 3 11.54 -5.50 11.10
CA ILE A 3 12.77 -6.27 10.90
C ILE A 3 13.08 -5.97 9.44
N TYR A 4 13.95 -4.98 9.19
CA TYR A 4 14.53 -4.78 7.88
C TYR A 4 15.21 -6.12 7.55
N PRO A 5 14.66 -6.93 6.63
CA PRO A 5 15.43 -8.03 6.13
C PRO A 5 16.55 -7.36 5.35
N GLY A 6 17.79 -7.45 5.84
CA GLY A 6 19.00 -7.02 5.13
C GLY A 6 19.27 -7.78 3.83
N GLY A 7 18.23 -8.27 3.17
CA GLY A 7 18.25 -8.85 1.84
C GLY A 7 17.10 -8.26 1.02
N LYS A 8 17.37 -7.94 -0.24
CA LYS A 8 16.36 -7.60 -1.26
C LYS A 8 15.43 -8.80 -1.47
N SER A 9 14.49 -9.02 -0.55
CA SER A 9 13.43 -10.01 -0.73
C SER A 9 12.44 -9.44 -1.74
N THR A 10 12.60 -9.80 -3.00
CA THR A 10 11.67 -9.53 -4.11
C THR A 10 10.37 -10.35 -4.00
N ARG A 11 9.94 -10.71 -2.78
CA ARG A 11 8.74 -11.51 -2.53
C ARG A 11 7.50 -10.62 -2.54
N ILE A 12 6.95 -10.41 -3.74
CA ILE A 12 5.56 -10.05 -4.06
C ILE A 12 4.90 -9.08 -3.07
N ASN A 13 5.08 -7.78 -3.30
CA ASN A 13 4.26 -6.69 -2.71
C ASN A 13 2.84 -6.68 -3.30
N SER A 14 2.18 -7.85 -3.37
CA SER A 14 0.75 -7.89 -3.71
C SER A 14 -0.07 -7.71 -2.44
N PRO A 15 -1.04 -6.80 -2.41
CA PRO A 15 -2.02 -6.66 -1.32
C PRO A 15 -2.79 -7.96 -1.02
N ARG A 16 -2.79 -8.91 -1.96
CA ARG A 16 -3.47 -10.22 -1.91
C ARG A 16 -2.53 -11.36 -1.53
N HIS A 17 -1.37 -11.05 -0.98
CA HIS A 17 -0.35 -12.07 -0.69
C HIS A 17 -0.85 -13.18 0.25
N LEU A 18 -1.79 -12.91 1.18
CA LEU A 18 -2.33 -13.94 2.08
C LEU A 18 -3.19 -14.96 1.33
N THR A 19 -4.12 -14.49 0.49
CA THR A 19 -4.99 -15.36 -0.30
C THR A 19 -4.20 -16.15 -1.35
N LEU A 20 -3.26 -15.49 -2.05
CA LEU A 20 -2.39 -16.14 -3.04
C LEU A 20 -1.39 -17.12 -2.41
N ARG A 21 -0.86 -16.82 -1.22
CA ARG A 21 0.00 -17.78 -0.50
C ARG A 21 -0.79 -19.00 -0.04
N HIS A 22 -2.00 -18.79 0.48
CA HIS A 22 -2.87 -19.88 0.91
C HIS A 22 -3.24 -20.80 -0.26
N SER A 23 -3.71 -20.23 -1.39
CA SER A 23 -4.05 -21.01 -2.59
C SER A 23 -2.84 -21.77 -3.14
N ARG A 24 -1.69 -21.09 -3.31
CA ARG A 24 -0.45 -21.74 -3.78
C ARG A 24 0.04 -22.83 -2.84
N ARG A 25 -0.11 -22.67 -1.52
CA ARG A 25 0.27 -23.68 -0.54
C ARG A 25 -0.60 -24.93 -0.69
N ILE A 26 -1.93 -24.77 -0.81
CA ILE A 26 -2.86 -25.89 -1.03
C ILE A 26 -2.56 -26.62 -2.35
N VAL A 27 -2.33 -25.86 -3.42
CA VAL A 27 -1.97 -26.42 -4.73
C VAL A 27 -0.64 -27.18 -4.63
N ALA A 28 0.37 -26.60 -3.98
CA ALA A 28 1.67 -27.26 -3.78
C ALA A 28 1.57 -28.52 -2.91
N THR A 29 0.77 -28.53 -1.85
CA THR A 29 0.54 -29.73 -1.02
C THR A 29 -0.18 -30.81 -1.80
N ARG A 30 -1.25 -30.47 -2.54
CA ARG A 30 -1.98 -31.43 -3.41
C ARG A 30 -1.09 -31.99 -4.52
N GLN A 31 -0.25 -31.16 -5.15
CA GLN A 31 0.73 -31.61 -6.14
C GLN A 31 1.82 -32.49 -5.51
N ARG A 32 2.27 -32.19 -4.29
CA ARG A 32 3.26 -33.02 -3.54
C ARG A 32 2.65 -34.36 -3.13
N GLU A 33 1.41 -34.38 -2.67
CA GLU A 33 0.65 -35.60 -2.36
C GLU A 33 0.41 -36.44 -3.60
N ALA A 34 0.00 -35.83 -4.72
CA ALA A 34 -0.11 -36.52 -6.00
C ALA A 34 1.25 -37.12 -6.44
N ARG A 35 2.36 -36.36 -6.30
CA ARG A 35 3.72 -36.87 -6.59
C ARG A 35 4.17 -37.96 -5.61
N ARG A 36 3.77 -37.91 -4.34
CA ARG A 36 4.07 -38.94 -3.32
C ARG A 36 3.26 -40.21 -3.55
N LEU A 37 2.01 -40.09 -4.02
CA LEU A 37 1.19 -41.24 -4.44
C LEU A 37 1.71 -41.86 -5.74
N LEU A 38 2.36 -41.07 -6.61
CA LEU A 38 3.01 -41.53 -7.84
C LEU A 38 4.41 -42.17 -7.59
N ARG A 39 5.14 -41.77 -6.55
CA ARG A 39 6.41 -42.40 -6.12
C ARG A 39 6.13 -43.34 -4.95
N GLY A 40 5.88 -44.61 -5.25
CA GLY A 40 5.58 -45.65 -4.27
C GLY A 40 6.52 -45.70 -3.06
N SER A 41 5.93 -46.06 -1.92
CA SER A 41 6.52 -46.29 -0.60
C SER A 41 7.62 -47.36 -0.60
N THR A 42 8.85 -47.01 -0.96
CA THR A 42 10.06 -47.80 -0.66
C THR A 42 11.25 -46.88 -0.45
N GLY A 43 11.62 -46.66 0.81
CA GLY A 43 12.79 -45.89 1.23
C GLY A 43 12.84 -45.88 2.75
N ASP A 44 13.44 -46.92 3.32
CA ASP A 44 13.70 -47.13 4.74
C ASP A 44 15.09 -46.51 5.02
N ASP A 45 15.11 -45.27 5.51
CA ASP A 45 16.33 -44.57 5.89
C ASP A 45 16.54 -44.73 7.40
N SER A 46 17.36 -45.73 7.76
CA SER A 46 17.85 -45.96 9.11
C SER A 46 19.37 -46.09 9.09
N ASP A 47 20.10 -45.04 8.69
CA ASP A 47 21.54 -44.96 8.95
C ASP A 47 22.10 -43.52 8.85
N SER A 48 22.05 -42.76 9.95
CA SER A 48 23.11 -41.81 10.33
C SER A 48 22.91 -41.29 11.77
N GLY A 49 23.92 -41.52 12.62
CA GLY A 49 23.98 -40.95 13.96
C GLY A 49 24.19 -39.43 13.89
N ASP A 50 23.44 -38.70 14.72
CA ASP A 50 23.29 -37.24 14.77
C ASP A 50 22.36 -36.59 13.73
N GLU A 51 21.35 -37.33 13.25
CA GLU A 51 20.13 -36.68 12.74
C GLU A 51 19.41 -35.96 13.89
N ILE A 52 19.55 -34.64 13.87
CA ILE A 52 18.76 -33.67 14.64
C ILE A 52 17.28 -33.98 14.39
N ASP A 53 16.61 -34.69 15.32
CA ASP A 53 15.18 -35.00 15.24
C ASP A 53 14.38 -33.80 14.72
N PRO A 54 13.70 -33.88 13.56
CA PRO A 54 12.93 -32.76 13.05
C PRO A 54 11.74 -32.51 13.99
N LEU A 55 11.80 -31.40 14.75
CA LEU A 55 10.69 -30.98 15.60
C LEU A 55 9.47 -30.67 14.72
N PRO A 56 8.23 -31.00 15.12
CA PRO A 56 7.04 -30.52 14.44
C PRO A 56 6.97 -28.97 14.38
N PRO A 57 6.36 -28.37 13.35
CA PRO A 57 6.18 -26.91 13.27
C PRO A 57 5.46 -26.36 14.51
N GLY A 58 6.03 -25.30 15.11
CA GLY A 58 5.48 -24.68 16.32
C GLY A 58 5.91 -25.32 17.65
N GLN A 59 6.72 -26.39 17.61
CA GLN A 59 7.35 -26.94 18.81
C GLN A 59 8.78 -26.41 18.98
N GLU A 60 9.23 -26.35 20.24
CA GLU A 60 10.60 -26.04 20.62
C GLU A 60 11.12 -27.03 21.64
N LYS A 61 12.44 -27.22 21.67
CA LYS A 61 13.13 -28.05 22.65
C LYS A 61 14.16 -27.19 23.38
N LEU A 62 14.12 -27.21 24.71
CA LEU A 62 15.09 -26.53 25.57
C LEU A 62 16.05 -27.55 26.18
N ASN A 63 17.34 -27.29 26.08
CA ASN A 63 18.39 -28.07 26.74
C ASN A 63 19.07 -27.18 27.80
N SER A 64 19.35 -27.71 28.99
CA SER A 64 19.97 -26.91 30.06
C SER A 64 21.38 -26.44 29.70
N PHE A 65 22.16 -27.27 29.01
CA PHE A 65 23.47 -26.91 28.49
C PHE A 65 23.81 -27.74 27.24
N TRP A 66 24.72 -27.24 26.42
CA TRP A 66 25.27 -27.97 25.29
C TRP A 66 26.79 -27.77 25.27
N ALA A 67 27.50 -28.56 26.07
CA ALA A 67 28.94 -28.41 26.22
C ALA A 67 29.71 -29.18 25.14
N PRO A 68 30.76 -28.60 24.54
CA PRO A 68 31.58 -29.28 23.53
C PRO A 68 32.34 -30.47 24.13
N GLY A 69 32.80 -31.39 23.28
CA GLY A 69 33.54 -32.58 23.73
C GLY A 69 34.91 -32.25 24.35
N LEU A 70 35.62 -31.28 23.75
CA LEU A 70 36.89 -30.74 24.20
C LEU A 70 36.68 -29.30 24.69
N ILE A 71 37.48 -28.86 25.66
CA ILE A 71 37.40 -27.52 26.26
C ILE A 71 38.43 -26.63 25.56
N ALA A 72 38.11 -25.36 25.34
CA ALA A 72 39.07 -24.42 24.78
C ALA A 72 40.08 -23.92 25.84
N GLY A 73 41.33 -23.71 25.43
CA GLY A 73 42.38 -23.14 26.30
C GLY A 73 43.60 -24.05 26.58
N PRO A 74 43.45 -25.24 27.18
CA PRO A 74 44.60 -26.10 27.48
C PRO A 74 45.15 -26.75 26.20
N GLU A 75 46.47 -26.95 26.15
CA GLU A 75 47.13 -27.77 25.13
C GLU A 75 46.74 -29.24 25.33
N TYR A 76 46.24 -29.87 24.27
CA TYR A 76 45.92 -31.29 24.26
C TYR A 76 47.02 -32.06 23.55
N GLN A 77 47.38 -33.21 24.12
CA GLN A 77 48.35 -34.13 23.53
C GLN A 77 47.65 -35.42 23.08
N ILE A 78 47.76 -35.75 21.79
CA ILE A 78 47.29 -37.02 21.22
C ILE A 78 48.44 -38.02 21.25
N ASN A 79 48.28 -39.09 22.04
CA ASN A 79 49.24 -40.19 22.09
C ASN A 79 48.69 -41.40 21.34
N VAL A 80 49.34 -41.77 20.23
CA VAL A 80 49.01 -42.95 19.43
C VAL A 80 50.04 -44.03 19.70
N SER A 81 49.60 -45.18 20.23
CA SER A 81 50.42 -46.38 20.34
C SER A 81 49.94 -47.45 19.36
N GLN A 82 50.84 -47.94 18.50
CA GLN A 82 50.58 -49.02 17.57
C GLN A 82 51.48 -50.21 17.91
N THR A 83 50.87 -51.32 18.29
CA THR A 83 51.59 -52.57 18.54
C THR A 83 51.55 -53.47 17.30
N ILE A 84 52.69 -53.66 16.64
CA ILE A 84 52.85 -54.55 15.49
C ILE A 84 53.43 -55.88 15.98
N LYS A 85 52.73 -56.98 15.73
CA LYS A 85 53.17 -58.35 16.07
C LYS A 85 53.62 -59.09 14.81
N SER A 86 54.83 -59.63 14.82
CA SER A 86 55.33 -60.55 13.79
C SER A 86 56.07 -61.72 14.47
N GLY A 87 55.44 -62.91 14.48
CA GLY A 87 55.94 -64.07 15.24
C GLY A 87 55.93 -63.82 16.76
N ASP A 88 57.03 -64.16 17.44
CA ASP A 88 57.25 -63.89 18.88
C ASP A 88 57.71 -62.45 19.18
N GLN A 89 57.87 -61.60 18.17
CA GLN A 89 58.33 -60.22 18.34
C GLN A 89 57.17 -59.23 18.30
N THR A 90 57.16 -58.36 19.31
CA THR A 90 56.19 -57.28 19.48
C THR A 90 56.93 -55.95 19.37
N LEU A 91 56.58 -55.11 18.39
CA LEU A 91 57.09 -53.75 18.26
C LEU A 91 55.98 -52.77 18.62
N THR A 92 56.20 -51.92 19.62
CA THR A 92 55.29 -50.83 19.97
C THR A 92 55.85 -49.54 19.41
N LEU A 93 55.12 -48.90 18.50
CA LEU A 93 55.41 -47.58 17.97
C LEU A 93 54.56 -46.55 18.73
N GLU A 94 55.17 -45.47 19.18
CA GLU A 94 54.50 -44.37 19.88
C GLU A 94 54.69 -43.09 19.05
N ALA A 95 53.61 -42.31 18.90
CA ALA A 95 53.62 -41.00 18.26
C ALA A 95 52.80 -40.02 19.10
N GLU A 96 53.31 -38.79 19.26
CA GLU A 96 52.69 -37.73 20.03
C GLU A 96 52.43 -36.53 19.12
N GLN A 97 51.27 -35.89 19.25
CA GLN A 97 50.93 -34.64 18.57
C GLN A 97 50.19 -33.70 19.50
N ASP A 98 50.74 -32.51 19.69
CA ASP A 98 50.11 -31.44 20.47
C ASP A 98 49.17 -30.61 19.58
N PHE A 99 48.01 -30.23 20.09
CA PHE A 99 47.08 -29.31 19.44
C PHE A 99 46.31 -28.46 20.45
N LEU A 100 45.91 -27.27 20.03
CA LEU A 100 45.11 -26.32 20.82
C LEU A 100 43.68 -26.26 20.27
N VAL A 101 42.70 -26.21 21.17
CA VAL A 101 41.31 -25.89 20.80
C VAL A 101 41.12 -24.38 20.95
N ASP A 102 40.96 -23.71 19.80
CA ASP A 102 40.73 -22.26 19.72
C ASP A 102 39.27 -21.91 19.99
N ALA A 103 39.04 -20.88 20.81
CA ALA A 103 37.70 -20.33 21.08
C ALA A 103 37.79 -18.85 21.52
N PRO A 104 36.73 -18.05 21.32
CA PRO A 104 36.70 -16.66 21.72
C PRO A 104 36.98 -16.47 23.22
N GLN A 105 37.83 -15.49 23.58
CA GLN A 105 38.18 -15.20 24.97
C GLN A 105 37.98 -13.73 25.37
N PHE A 106 38.44 -12.77 24.55
CA PHE A 106 38.35 -11.32 24.85
C PHE A 106 37.51 -10.50 23.86
N SER A 107 37.16 -11.10 22.73
CA SER A 107 36.30 -10.51 21.69
C SER A 107 35.52 -11.60 20.96
N LEU A 108 34.28 -11.33 20.59
CA LEU A 108 33.47 -12.26 19.79
C LEU A 108 33.66 -12.03 18.29
N PRO A 109 33.68 -13.10 17.47
CA PRO A 109 33.61 -13.00 16.02
C PRO A 109 32.36 -12.26 15.52
N GLU A 110 32.45 -11.65 14.33
CA GLU A 110 31.29 -11.06 13.67
C GLU A 110 30.23 -12.13 13.38
N GLY A 111 28.97 -11.88 13.75
CA GLY A 111 27.86 -12.82 13.56
C GLY A 111 27.65 -13.84 14.70
N SER A 112 28.46 -13.83 15.77
CA SER A 112 28.24 -14.68 16.95
C SER A 112 26.97 -14.29 17.74
N VAL A 113 26.58 -13.02 17.71
CA VAL A 113 25.35 -12.52 18.31
C VAL A 113 24.24 -12.53 17.27
N HIS A 114 23.20 -13.32 17.50
CA HIS A 114 22.00 -13.37 16.65
C HIS A 114 21.05 -12.20 16.96
N SER A 115 20.78 -11.96 18.25
CA SER A 115 19.91 -10.87 18.70
C SER A 115 20.13 -10.54 20.18
N THR A 116 19.91 -9.27 20.55
CA THR A 116 19.89 -8.80 21.94
C THR A 116 18.50 -8.29 22.30
N TYR A 117 18.16 -8.39 23.58
CA TYR A 117 16.91 -7.90 24.11
C TYR A 117 17.10 -7.25 25.50
N PRO A 118 16.51 -6.08 25.76
CA PRO A 118 15.89 -5.18 24.79
C PRO A 118 16.89 -4.74 23.70
N PRO A 119 16.47 -4.52 22.45
CA PRO A 119 17.39 -4.11 21.39
C PRO A 119 18.00 -2.72 21.67
N ALA A 120 19.15 -2.45 21.07
CA ALA A 120 19.86 -1.18 21.28
C ALA A 120 18.98 0.05 20.94
N GLY A 121 18.86 0.98 21.88
CA GLY A 121 18.11 2.23 21.74
C GLY A 121 16.59 2.14 21.98
N TYR A 122 16.06 0.95 22.23
CA TYR A 122 14.64 0.76 22.55
C TYR A 122 14.35 1.03 24.02
N SER A 123 13.08 1.27 24.33
CA SER A 123 12.58 1.38 25.71
C SER A 123 11.77 0.14 26.10
N ASP A 124 11.91 -0.31 27.34
CA ASP A 124 11.12 -1.41 27.89
C ASP A 124 10.83 -1.22 29.39
N ASP A 125 9.99 -2.09 29.93
CA ASP A 125 9.59 -2.11 31.34
C ASP A 125 10.77 -2.44 32.27
N HIS A 126 10.77 -1.89 33.49
CA HIS A 126 11.78 -2.16 34.52
C HIS A 126 11.81 -3.63 34.98
N ARG A 127 10.73 -4.40 34.79
CA ARG A 127 10.63 -5.84 35.12
C ARG A 127 11.49 -6.75 34.24
N ILE A 128 11.87 -6.28 33.06
CA ILE A 128 12.53 -7.09 32.02
C ILE A 128 13.99 -7.37 32.38
N LEU A 129 14.39 -8.62 32.18
CA LEU A 129 15.77 -9.10 32.29
C LEU A 129 16.44 -9.07 30.91
N PRO A 130 17.50 -8.26 30.73
CA PRO A 130 18.23 -8.23 29.48
C PRO A 130 18.85 -9.59 29.15
N HIS A 131 18.85 -9.98 27.87
CA HIS A 131 19.41 -11.25 27.43
C HIS A 131 19.99 -11.16 26.03
N VAL A 132 20.86 -12.13 25.71
CA VAL A 132 21.50 -12.27 24.39
C VAL A 132 21.25 -13.65 23.83
N VAL A 133 20.97 -13.73 22.53
CA VAL A 133 20.85 -14.96 21.74
C VAL A 133 22.07 -15.08 20.86
N LEU A 134 22.79 -16.19 20.98
CA LEU A 134 24.02 -16.48 20.28
C LEU A 134 23.77 -17.53 19.19
N THR A 135 24.43 -17.37 18.04
CA THR A 135 24.31 -18.27 16.89
C THR A 135 24.93 -19.63 17.15
N ASP A 136 26.02 -19.68 17.92
CA ASP A 136 26.63 -20.94 18.34
C ASP A 136 25.98 -21.47 19.65
N PRO A 137 25.40 -22.67 19.65
CA PRO A 137 24.82 -23.27 20.84
C PRO A 137 25.86 -23.67 21.91
N HIS A 138 27.14 -23.83 21.56
CA HIS A 138 28.18 -24.28 22.49
C HIS A 138 28.88 -23.14 23.21
N LEU A 139 28.87 -21.94 22.62
CA LEU A 139 29.67 -20.77 23.04
C LEU A 139 29.64 -20.50 24.56
N PRO A 140 28.49 -20.52 25.28
CA PRO A 140 28.49 -20.29 26.73
C PRO A 140 29.24 -21.33 27.57
N TRP A 141 29.56 -22.51 27.01
CA TRP A 141 30.23 -23.63 27.70
C TRP A 141 31.52 -24.10 27.02
N GLU A 142 32.05 -23.35 26.05
CA GLU A 142 33.36 -23.62 25.43
C GLU A 142 34.52 -23.50 26.43
N ARG A 143 34.39 -22.56 27.36
CA ARG A 143 35.33 -22.31 28.46
C ARG A 143 34.70 -22.62 29.82
N LEU A 144 35.55 -22.77 30.85
CA LEU A 144 35.12 -23.13 32.20
C LEU A 144 34.70 -21.89 33.00
N GLY A 145 33.39 -21.78 33.29
CA GLY A 145 32.88 -20.74 34.19
C GLY A 145 33.10 -21.02 35.68
N SER A 146 33.21 -22.30 36.07
CA SER A 146 33.55 -22.72 37.44
C SER A 146 34.53 -23.89 37.42
N PRO A 147 35.83 -23.65 37.69
CA PRO A 147 36.82 -24.72 37.84
C PRO A 147 36.43 -25.75 38.91
N LYS A 148 35.75 -25.32 39.98
CA LYS A 148 35.27 -26.19 41.08
C LYS A 148 34.25 -27.25 40.62
N ALA A 149 33.58 -27.04 39.49
CA ALA A 149 32.59 -27.97 38.94
C ALA A 149 33.20 -29.14 38.12
N GLY A 150 34.51 -29.11 37.82
CA GLY A 150 35.23 -30.14 37.07
C GLY A 150 35.07 -30.06 35.53
N THR A 151 35.91 -30.81 34.80
CA THR A 151 35.96 -30.78 33.32
C THR A 151 34.89 -31.67 32.64
N ASN A 152 34.60 -31.42 31.34
CA ASN A 152 33.62 -32.20 30.55
C ASN A 152 34.00 -33.67 30.48
N ALA A 153 35.30 -33.94 30.35
CA ALA A 153 35.88 -35.27 30.31
C ALA A 153 35.72 -35.99 31.66
N GLU A 154 36.00 -35.32 32.77
CA GLU A 154 35.82 -35.87 34.12
C GLU A 154 34.36 -36.20 34.42
N LEU A 155 33.43 -35.32 34.04
CA LEU A 155 32.00 -35.53 34.25
C LEU A 155 31.47 -36.67 33.38
N LYS A 156 31.89 -36.76 32.11
CA LYS A 156 31.57 -37.91 31.23
C LYS A 156 32.17 -39.21 31.75
N ALA A 157 33.39 -39.18 32.29
CA ALA A 157 34.02 -40.34 32.92
C ALA A 157 33.25 -40.79 34.18
N LYS A 158 32.83 -39.84 35.03
CA LYS A 158 31.97 -40.10 36.20
C LYS A 158 30.61 -40.70 35.81
N MET A 159 29.98 -40.21 34.74
CA MET A 159 28.74 -40.81 34.21
C MET A 159 28.96 -42.24 33.70
N LYS A 160 30.07 -42.51 32.98
CA LYS A 160 30.43 -43.89 32.56
C LYS A 160 30.67 -44.83 33.76
N LEU A 161 31.07 -44.27 34.91
CA LEU A 161 31.24 -44.97 36.19
C LEU A 161 29.95 -45.08 37.02
N GLY A 162 28.78 -44.73 36.47
CA GLY A 162 27.47 -44.93 37.10
C GLY A 162 27.01 -43.77 38.00
N ALA A 163 27.67 -42.61 37.96
CA ALA A 163 27.18 -41.40 38.63
C ALA A 163 25.96 -40.81 37.90
N GLU A 164 25.08 -40.14 38.64
CA GLU A 164 23.92 -39.45 38.05
C GLU A 164 24.35 -38.42 36.99
N PRO A 165 23.56 -38.26 35.91
CA PRO A 165 23.89 -37.31 34.87
C PRO A 165 23.87 -35.88 35.40
N VAL A 166 24.95 -35.14 35.19
CA VAL A 166 25.03 -33.69 35.44
C VAL A 166 24.00 -32.98 34.56
N ARG A 167 23.06 -32.26 35.18
CA ARG A 167 21.95 -31.58 34.49
C ARG A 167 22.10 -30.06 34.37
N ASN A 168 23.04 -29.45 35.09
CA ASN A 168 23.34 -28.02 35.07
C ASN A 168 24.82 -27.77 34.89
N ARG A 169 25.15 -26.63 34.29
CA ARG A 169 26.53 -26.22 34.08
C ARG A 169 26.67 -24.71 34.09
N VAL A 170 27.68 -24.22 34.80
CA VAL A 170 28.00 -22.78 34.86
C VAL A 170 28.55 -22.33 33.50
N PRO A 171 27.89 -21.37 32.81
CA PRO A 171 28.46 -20.77 31.62
C PRO A 171 29.63 -19.85 31.99
N TRP A 172 30.62 -19.68 31.13
CA TRP A 172 31.68 -18.69 31.34
C TRP A 172 31.23 -17.25 30.99
N LEU A 173 30.00 -17.11 30.48
CA LEU A 173 29.38 -15.86 30.06
C LEU A 173 28.19 -15.50 30.95
N VAL A 174 28.12 -14.25 31.39
CA VAL A 174 27.00 -13.72 32.19
C VAL A 174 26.58 -12.34 31.68
N VAL A 175 25.29 -12.06 31.64
CA VAL A 175 24.76 -10.75 31.27
C VAL A 175 24.48 -9.91 32.51
N PHE A 176 25.04 -8.70 32.57
CA PHE A 176 24.75 -7.72 33.61
C PHE A 176 24.23 -6.42 33.01
N SER A 177 23.26 -5.81 33.68
CA SER A 177 22.76 -4.47 33.40
C SER A 177 23.27 -3.49 34.45
N PHE A 178 23.68 -2.29 34.02
CA PHE A 178 24.18 -1.24 34.89
C PHE A 178 23.54 0.09 34.52
N SER A 179 23.32 0.95 35.52
CA SER A 179 23.08 2.36 35.20
C SER A 179 24.39 3.01 34.77
N GLN A 180 24.31 4.08 33.98
CA GLN A 180 25.51 4.80 33.56
C GLN A 180 26.36 5.27 34.76
N ASP A 181 25.73 5.67 35.86
CA ASP A 181 26.42 6.15 37.07
C ASP A 181 27.18 5.06 37.84
N GLU A 182 26.86 3.78 37.62
CA GLU A 182 27.57 2.65 38.25
C GLU A 182 28.91 2.34 37.58
N LEU A 183 29.00 2.54 36.26
CA LEU A 183 30.20 2.28 35.46
C LEU A 183 31.01 3.53 35.13
N ARG A 184 30.44 4.73 35.32
CA ARG A 184 31.12 5.99 35.03
C ARG A 184 32.29 6.17 35.99
N VAL A 185 33.49 6.26 35.42
CA VAL A 185 34.70 6.57 36.19
C VAL A 185 34.84 8.10 36.24
N PRO A 186 34.98 8.70 37.43
CA PRO A 186 35.21 10.13 37.55
C PRO A 186 36.46 10.56 36.75
N PRO A 187 36.49 11.78 36.18
CA PRO A 187 37.62 12.23 35.37
C PRO A 187 38.95 12.25 36.14
N GLU A 188 38.92 12.51 37.45
CA GLU A 188 40.08 12.46 38.34
C GLU A 188 40.67 11.04 38.43
N ASP A 189 39.80 10.02 38.51
CA ASP A 189 40.21 8.62 38.56
C ASP A 189 40.63 8.09 37.18
N LEU A 190 40.07 8.63 36.09
CA LEU A 190 40.52 8.27 34.73
C LEU A 190 41.98 8.70 34.49
N GLU A 191 42.37 9.89 34.93
CA GLU A 191 43.75 10.36 34.78
C GLU A 191 44.73 9.60 35.70
N SER A 192 44.26 9.16 36.88
CA SER A 192 45.09 8.39 37.82
C SER A 192 45.22 6.92 37.43
N ILE A 193 44.18 6.28 36.88
CA ILE A 193 44.23 4.88 36.46
C ILE A 193 45.01 4.73 35.16
N PHE A 194 44.86 5.66 34.22
CA PHE A 194 45.43 5.59 32.87
C PHE A 194 46.61 6.55 32.67
N HIS A 195 47.67 6.40 33.48
CA HIS A 195 48.84 7.30 33.51
C HIS A 195 49.56 7.55 32.16
N LYS A 196 49.30 6.75 31.12
CA LYS A 196 50.00 6.82 29.80
C LYS A 196 49.08 7.03 28.59
N THR A 197 47.76 6.98 28.75
CA THR A 197 46.82 6.94 27.63
C THR A 197 45.63 7.85 27.88
N GLY A 198 45.40 8.83 27.01
CA GLY A 198 44.20 9.68 27.02
C GLY A 198 42.96 8.88 26.60
N VAL A 199 42.44 8.07 27.51
CA VAL A 199 41.33 7.15 27.27
C VAL A 199 40.00 7.84 27.49
N LYS A 200 39.05 7.62 26.58
CA LYS A 200 37.64 7.99 26.75
C LYS A 200 36.79 6.73 26.85
N GLN A 201 35.87 6.72 27.81
CA GLN A 201 34.85 5.67 27.90
C GLN A 201 33.91 5.74 26.67
N SER A 202 33.50 4.57 26.16
CA SER A 202 32.54 4.44 25.07
C SER A 202 31.12 4.85 25.50
N SER A 203 30.15 4.82 24.58
CA SER A 203 28.74 5.04 24.90
C SER A 203 28.14 4.00 25.86
N THR A 204 28.75 2.81 25.95
CA THR A 204 28.40 1.74 26.91
C THR A 204 29.35 1.73 28.10
N MET A 205 30.12 2.80 28.34
CA MET A 205 31.09 2.91 29.45
C MET A 205 32.24 1.88 29.45
N THR A 206 32.54 1.26 28.31
CA THR A 206 33.72 0.36 28.16
C THR A 206 34.97 1.13 27.78
N VAL A 207 36.13 0.53 28.06
CA VAL A 207 37.44 0.97 27.60
C VAL A 207 38.10 -0.15 26.80
N ASN A 208 38.49 0.13 25.55
CA ASN A 208 39.25 -0.80 24.73
C ASN A 208 40.75 -0.69 25.05
N MET A 209 41.39 -1.78 25.47
CA MET A 209 42.83 -1.83 25.76
C MET A 209 43.44 -3.20 25.47
N SER A 210 44.77 -3.26 25.41
CA SER A 210 45.50 -4.53 25.39
C SER A 210 45.58 -5.13 26.80
N ILE A 211 45.83 -6.43 26.91
CA ILE A 211 45.96 -7.09 28.21
C ILE A 211 47.28 -6.71 28.89
N GLU A 212 48.33 -6.42 28.12
CA GLU A 212 49.54 -5.81 28.66
C GLU A 212 49.25 -4.45 29.32
N ASP A 213 48.42 -3.61 28.71
CA ASP A 213 48.00 -2.33 29.31
C ASP A 213 47.14 -2.53 30.56
N LEU A 214 46.26 -3.55 30.57
CA LEU A 214 45.41 -3.91 31.69
C LEU A 214 46.24 -4.30 32.93
N TRP A 215 47.31 -5.08 32.76
CA TRP A 215 48.20 -5.47 33.85
C TRP A 215 49.10 -4.33 34.34
N ASN A 216 49.29 -3.30 33.52
CA ASN A 216 50.08 -2.12 33.86
C ASN A 216 49.25 -0.97 34.49
N LEU A 217 47.96 -1.20 34.81
CA LEU A 217 47.10 -0.22 35.47
C LEU A 217 47.54 0.08 36.92
N SER A 218 47.00 1.16 37.49
CA SER A 218 47.29 1.56 38.88
C SER A 218 46.85 0.50 39.89
N ASN A 219 47.47 0.51 41.10
CA ASN A 219 47.15 -0.41 42.20
C ASN A 219 45.70 -0.31 42.70
N ASP A 220 44.92 0.68 42.23
CA ASP A 220 43.51 0.88 42.58
C ASP A 220 42.56 -0.02 41.78
N VAL A 221 43.07 -0.74 40.77
CA VAL A 221 42.33 -1.66 39.92
C VAL A 221 42.84 -3.10 40.11
N THR A 222 41.92 -4.06 40.18
CA THR A 222 42.24 -5.49 40.09
C THR A 222 41.45 -6.15 38.94
N THR A 223 41.89 -7.31 38.45
CA THR A 223 41.23 -8.02 37.35
C THR A 223 41.30 -9.54 37.55
N PRO A 224 40.29 -10.32 37.12
CA PRO A 224 40.38 -11.78 37.07
C PRO A 224 41.31 -12.29 35.95
N VAL A 225 41.71 -11.43 35.01
CA VAL A 225 42.56 -11.82 33.88
C VAL A 225 44.01 -11.97 34.36
N THR A 226 44.49 -13.21 34.54
CA THR A 226 45.87 -13.55 34.94
C THR A 226 46.62 -14.29 33.83
N ASP A 227 47.96 -14.36 33.94
CA ASP A 227 48.82 -15.13 33.00
C ASP A 227 48.45 -16.63 32.88
N ASN A 228 47.69 -17.17 33.83
CA ASN A 228 47.33 -18.59 33.88
C ASN A 228 46.13 -18.97 32.98
N LEU A 229 45.47 -17.99 32.33
CA LEU A 229 44.25 -18.20 31.55
C LEU A 229 44.50 -18.73 30.12
N GLY A 230 45.76 -18.82 29.69
CA GLY A 230 46.14 -19.37 28.39
C GLY A 230 47.50 -18.85 27.89
N PRO A 231 48.09 -19.51 26.88
CA PRO A 231 49.36 -19.09 26.27
C PRO A 231 49.17 -17.83 25.40
N ASP A 232 50.19 -16.95 25.37
CA ASP A 232 50.30 -15.79 24.46
C ASP A 232 49.15 -14.75 24.50
N ILE A 233 48.59 -14.49 25.69
CA ILE A 233 47.47 -13.56 25.88
C ILE A 233 47.86 -12.07 25.80
N LYS A 234 49.14 -11.71 26.00
CA LYS A 234 49.61 -10.32 26.19
C LYS A 234 49.19 -9.34 25.09
N ASP A 235 49.25 -9.77 23.83
CA ASP A 235 48.96 -8.94 22.65
C ASP A 235 47.46 -8.83 22.35
N SER A 236 46.62 -9.63 23.02
CA SER A 236 45.18 -9.62 22.80
C SER A 236 44.55 -8.31 23.30
N ARG A 237 43.54 -7.83 22.57
CA ARG A 237 42.77 -6.62 22.91
C ARG A 237 41.35 -7.00 23.30
N GLY A 238 40.80 -6.29 24.26
CA GLY A 238 39.42 -6.47 24.72
C GLY A 238 38.80 -5.17 25.21
N ASP A 239 37.49 -5.22 25.38
CA ASP A 239 36.73 -4.14 26.03
C ASP A 239 36.55 -4.47 27.51
N PHE A 240 36.86 -3.51 28.38
CA PHE A 240 36.79 -3.69 29.83
C PHE A 240 35.84 -2.69 30.47
N ILE A 241 35.11 -3.16 31.49
CA ILE A 241 34.28 -2.34 32.38
C ILE A 241 34.92 -2.25 33.76
N PHE A 242 34.78 -1.09 34.41
CA PHE A 242 35.34 -0.82 35.74
C PHE A 242 34.22 -0.80 36.78
N VAL A 243 34.03 -1.91 37.48
CA VAL A 243 32.95 -2.07 38.47
C VAL A 243 33.48 -1.69 39.85
N LYS A 244 32.72 -0.92 40.64
CA LYS A 244 33.07 -0.61 42.04
C LYS A 244 33.21 -1.90 42.85
N SER A 245 34.20 -1.96 43.74
CA SER A 245 34.48 -3.17 44.52
C SER A 245 33.28 -3.65 45.32
N GLU A 246 32.51 -2.79 45.99
CA GLU A 246 31.29 -3.18 46.72
C GLU A 246 30.26 -3.89 45.81
N LEU A 247 30.00 -3.34 44.62
CA LEU A 247 29.06 -3.89 43.66
C LEU A 247 29.54 -5.24 43.10
N PHE A 248 30.81 -5.34 42.69
CA PHE A 248 31.40 -6.62 42.26
C PHE A 248 31.28 -7.68 43.35
N THR A 249 31.62 -7.28 44.57
CA THR A 249 31.65 -8.16 45.72
C THR A 249 30.22 -8.66 45.99
N SER A 250 29.18 -7.83 45.85
CA SER A 250 27.78 -8.22 45.98
C SER A 250 27.30 -9.16 44.86
N LEU A 251 27.68 -8.90 43.60
CA LEU A 251 27.29 -9.73 42.45
C LEU A 251 27.75 -11.18 42.60
N PHE A 252 28.96 -11.42 43.12
CA PHE A 252 29.55 -12.77 43.25
C PHE A 252 29.48 -13.36 44.66
N SER A 253 28.52 -12.93 45.49
CA SER A 253 28.34 -13.44 46.86
C SER A 253 26.96 -14.05 47.09
N THR A 254 26.87 -14.99 48.03
CA THR A 254 25.60 -15.62 48.42
C THR A 254 24.87 -14.81 49.50
N PHE A 255 23.54 -14.87 49.52
CA PHE A 255 22.70 -14.17 50.49
C PHE A 255 21.92 -15.14 51.37
N ASP A 256 21.82 -14.81 52.67
CA ASP A 256 21.05 -15.54 53.67
C ASP A 256 19.52 -15.29 53.53
N ASP A 257 18.73 -16.01 54.33
CA ASP A 257 17.26 -15.94 54.26
C ASP A 257 16.67 -14.56 54.57
N ASN A 258 17.43 -13.71 55.25
CA ASN A 258 17.04 -12.34 55.59
C ASN A 258 17.55 -11.31 54.57
N GLY A 259 18.10 -11.75 53.43
CA GLY A 259 18.66 -10.88 52.40
C GLY A 259 20.00 -10.25 52.77
N LYS A 260 20.64 -10.72 53.86
CA LYS A 260 21.96 -10.29 54.25
C LYS A 260 23.02 -11.13 53.54
N ARG A 261 24.05 -10.45 53.07
CA ARG A 261 25.18 -11.06 52.39
C ARG A 261 25.99 -11.98 53.34
N ASN A 262 26.34 -13.19 52.86
CA ASN A 262 27.30 -14.06 53.53
C ASN A 262 28.74 -13.65 53.20
N GLU A 263 29.54 -13.41 54.24
CA GLU A 263 30.98 -13.13 54.14
C GLU A 263 31.76 -14.44 53.97
N THR A 264 31.72 -15.00 52.76
CA THR A 264 32.56 -16.16 52.37
C THR A 264 33.90 -15.68 51.81
N SER A 265 34.96 -16.48 51.96
CA SER A 265 36.34 -16.10 51.62
C SER A 265 36.65 -16.04 50.12
N GLY A 266 35.70 -16.41 49.24
CA GLY A 266 35.88 -16.38 47.79
C GLY A 266 34.58 -16.20 47.02
N PRO A 267 34.64 -15.69 45.78
CA PRO A 267 33.48 -15.49 44.91
C PRO A 267 32.79 -16.80 44.53
N ASN A 268 31.48 -16.70 44.34
CA ASN A 268 30.63 -17.80 43.91
C ASN A 268 30.04 -17.54 42.52
N THR A 269 30.41 -18.39 41.55
CA THR A 269 29.87 -18.35 40.18
C THR A 269 28.73 -19.36 39.97
N THR A 270 28.52 -20.31 40.88
CA THR A 270 27.60 -21.43 40.68
C THR A 270 26.14 -20.99 40.55
N GLN A 271 25.80 -19.82 41.08
CA GLN A 271 24.47 -19.21 40.97
C GLN A 271 24.05 -18.92 39.51
N TYR A 272 25.00 -18.69 38.61
CA TYR A 272 24.73 -18.36 37.21
C TYR A 272 24.43 -19.59 36.33
N GLN A 273 24.51 -20.80 36.87
CA GLN A 273 24.18 -22.04 36.14
C GLN A 273 22.73 -22.10 35.62
N TYR A 274 21.82 -21.29 36.18
CA TYR A 274 20.40 -21.25 35.80
C TYR A 274 20.10 -20.25 34.69
N LEU A 275 21.06 -19.40 34.30
CA LEU A 275 20.84 -18.25 33.42
C LEU A 275 21.28 -18.49 31.97
N ALA A 276 21.75 -19.70 31.63
CA ALA A 276 22.05 -20.07 30.25
C ALA A 276 21.37 -21.39 29.87
N HIS A 277 20.82 -21.45 28.65
CA HIS A 277 20.20 -22.65 28.09
C HIS A 277 20.28 -22.63 26.56
N VAL A 278 20.04 -23.78 25.92
CA VAL A 278 19.98 -23.91 24.46
C VAL A 278 18.55 -24.14 24.01
N ARG A 279 18.16 -23.44 22.95
CA ARG A 279 16.84 -23.48 22.35
C ARG A 279 16.95 -24.01 20.92
N LYS A 280 16.27 -25.12 20.65
CA LYS A 280 16.08 -25.68 19.30
C LYS A 280 14.66 -25.36 18.83
N ILE A 281 14.55 -24.64 17.72
CA ILE A 281 13.26 -24.24 17.12
C ILE A 281 13.11 -24.83 15.72
N ASN A 282 11.88 -25.18 15.34
CA ASN A 282 11.54 -25.39 13.92
C ASN A 282 11.10 -24.05 13.31
N GLY A 283 11.87 -23.56 12.33
CA GLY A 283 11.64 -22.31 11.62
C GLY A 283 10.64 -22.41 10.46
N SER A 284 10.16 -23.59 10.09
CA SER A 284 9.19 -23.79 9.00
C SER A 284 7.95 -22.91 9.19
N GLY A 285 7.80 -21.91 8.32
CA GLY A 285 6.69 -20.95 8.35
C GLY A 285 7.01 -19.61 9.01
N MET A 286 8.21 -19.42 9.56
CA MET A 286 8.68 -18.12 10.08
C MET A 286 9.30 -17.27 8.96
N ALA A 287 9.19 -15.94 9.08
CA ALA A 287 9.65 -15.00 8.05
C ALA A 287 11.16 -15.09 7.73
N LEU A 288 11.96 -15.63 8.64
CA LEU A 288 13.42 -15.78 8.58
C LEU A 288 13.90 -17.15 8.05
N ALA A 289 13.01 -18.10 7.76
CA ALA A 289 13.39 -19.43 7.25
C ALA A 289 13.81 -19.37 5.78
N GLY A 290 15.05 -18.95 5.55
CA GLY A 290 15.65 -18.82 4.22
C GLY A 290 16.62 -19.93 3.84
N VAL A 291 17.18 -20.67 4.81
CA VAL A 291 18.29 -21.60 4.54
C VAL A 291 18.12 -22.95 5.23
N GLU A 292 17.54 -23.02 6.44
CA GLU A 292 17.34 -24.28 7.18
C GLU A 292 15.98 -24.30 7.93
N ASP A 293 15.32 -25.47 7.99
CA ASP A 293 14.01 -25.65 8.64
C ASP A 293 14.10 -25.75 10.17
N THR A 294 15.29 -26.01 10.73
CA THR A 294 15.52 -26.09 12.18
C THR A 294 16.75 -25.28 12.57
N ALA A 295 16.63 -24.40 13.56
CA ALA A 295 17.75 -23.61 14.07
C ALA A 295 17.96 -23.88 15.58
N VAL A 296 19.22 -23.88 16.01
CA VAL A 296 19.63 -24.09 17.41
C VAL A 296 20.40 -22.86 17.86
N PHE A 297 19.98 -22.25 18.97
CA PHE A 297 20.59 -21.04 19.53
C PHE A 297 20.89 -21.25 21.01
N SER A 298 21.97 -20.65 21.52
CA SER A 298 22.15 -20.50 22.97
C SER A 298 21.65 -19.14 23.46
N VAL A 299 21.07 -19.10 24.65
CA VAL A 299 20.51 -17.90 25.26
C VAL A 299 21.13 -17.69 26.63
N VAL A 300 21.63 -16.49 26.88
CA VAL A 300 22.17 -16.06 28.18
C VAL A 300 21.31 -14.92 28.72
N VAL A 301 20.71 -15.12 29.89
CA VAL A 301 19.76 -14.21 30.55
C VAL A 301 20.46 -13.45 31.68
N GLY A 302 20.15 -12.18 31.83
CA GLY A 302 20.66 -11.35 32.92
C GLY A 302 19.99 -11.65 34.24
N ASN A 303 20.69 -11.35 35.34
CA ASN A 303 20.18 -11.54 36.70
C ASN A 303 19.51 -10.29 37.28
N ARG A 304 19.53 -9.16 36.57
CA ARG A 304 19.28 -7.82 37.16
C ARG A 304 18.20 -7.05 36.41
N SER A 305 17.24 -6.49 37.16
CA SER A 305 16.14 -5.69 36.62
C SER A 305 16.53 -4.22 36.39
N GLY A 306 15.64 -3.46 35.74
CA GLY A 306 15.77 -2.01 35.63
C GLY A 306 15.52 -1.27 36.96
N PRO A 307 15.85 0.03 37.04
CA PRO A 307 15.54 0.87 38.21
C PRO A 307 14.04 0.90 38.54
N LEU A 308 13.71 0.79 39.83
CA LEU A 308 12.32 0.72 40.31
C LEU A 308 11.74 2.08 40.71
N ASP A 309 12.60 3.05 41.01
CA ASP A 309 12.21 4.31 41.66
C ASP A 309 12.25 5.51 40.70
N SER A 310 12.62 5.29 39.44
CA SER A 310 12.91 6.38 38.50
C SER A 310 11.63 6.96 37.89
N ALA A 311 11.35 8.24 38.19
CA ALA A 311 10.25 8.99 37.60
C ALA A 311 10.49 9.38 36.12
N THR A 312 11.73 9.30 35.65
CA THR A 312 12.13 9.62 34.28
C THR A 312 12.75 8.39 33.60
N PRO A 313 12.56 8.20 32.28
CA PRO A 313 13.18 7.10 31.55
C PRO A 313 14.70 7.10 31.74
N THR A 314 15.27 5.97 32.18
CA THR A 314 16.68 5.85 32.54
C THR A 314 17.42 4.95 31.56
N THR A 315 18.54 5.40 31.00
CA THR A 315 19.37 4.58 30.11
C THR A 315 20.23 3.59 30.90
N MET A 316 20.10 2.31 30.57
CA MET A 316 20.87 1.19 31.12
C MET A 316 21.87 0.68 30.08
N CYS A 317 23.07 0.33 30.55
CA CYS A 317 24.13 -0.33 29.78
C CYS A 317 24.14 -1.82 30.10
N VAL A 318 24.04 -2.68 29.08
CA VAL A 318 24.07 -4.13 29.22
C VAL A 318 25.39 -4.66 28.69
N HIS A 319 26.01 -5.56 29.45
CA HIS A 319 27.31 -6.16 29.15
C HIS A 319 27.24 -7.68 29.23
N LEU A 320 27.72 -8.35 28.19
CA LEU A 320 28.04 -9.77 28.21
C LEU A 320 29.47 -9.93 28.77
N VAL A 321 29.57 -10.31 30.03
CA VAL A 321 30.79 -10.34 30.82
C VAL A 321 31.36 -11.77 30.89
N SER A 322 32.68 -11.89 30.72
CA SER A 322 33.42 -13.12 31.00
C SER A 322 33.63 -13.27 32.51
N ILE A 323 33.25 -14.42 33.07
CA ILE A 323 33.48 -14.77 34.49
C ILE A 323 34.69 -15.70 34.68
N GLU A 324 35.48 -15.87 33.64
CA GLU A 324 36.71 -16.66 33.69
C GLU A 324 37.71 -16.07 34.71
N GLY A 325 38.34 -16.92 35.53
CA GLY A 325 39.31 -16.49 36.56
C GLY A 325 38.70 -15.79 37.78
N VAL A 326 37.37 -15.54 37.80
CA VAL A 326 36.72 -14.86 38.93
C VAL A 326 36.82 -15.70 40.21
N GLU A 327 36.65 -17.02 40.14
CA GLU A 327 36.73 -17.91 41.33
C GLU A 327 38.08 -17.90 42.05
N ASP A 328 39.15 -17.50 41.37
CA ASP A 328 40.51 -17.42 41.91
C ASP A 328 40.78 -16.09 42.64
N MET A 329 39.88 -15.11 42.51
CA MET A 329 39.98 -13.83 43.21
C MET A 329 39.62 -13.96 44.70
N ALA A 330 40.18 -13.09 45.54
CA ALA A 330 39.80 -12.97 46.95
C ALA A 330 38.66 -11.96 47.14
N ILE A 331 37.70 -12.28 48.02
CA ILE A 331 36.63 -11.39 48.46
C ILE A 331 36.72 -11.19 49.99
N PRO A 332 36.61 -9.96 50.52
CA PRO A 332 36.34 -8.70 49.82
C PRO A 332 37.55 -8.11 49.09
N VAL A 333 37.28 -7.42 47.99
CA VAL A 333 38.32 -6.76 47.17
C VAL A 333 38.77 -5.47 47.86
N SER A 334 40.07 -5.33 48.11
CA SER A 334 40.67 -4.13 48.75
C SER A 334 40.78 -2.92 47.82
N GLN A 335 40.82 -3.15 46.51
CA GLN A 335 40.95 -2.15 45.45
C GLN A 335 39.64 -1.38 45.23
N LYS A 336 39.71 -0.21 44.57
CA LYS A 336 38.54 0.64 44.31
C LYS A 336 37.67 0.10 43.17
N TYR A 337 38.32 -0.41 42.12
CA TYR A 337 37.66 -0.93 40.93
C TYR A 337 38.11 -2.34 40.58
N VAL A 338 37.19 -3.11 39.98
CA VAL A 338 37.45 -4.41 39.37
C VAL A 338 37.21 -4.29 37.87
N ALA A 339 38.24 -4.58 37.08
CA ALA A 339 38.17 -4.57 35.62
C ALA A 339 37.70 -5.94 35.11
N LEU A 340 36.50 -5.98 34.52
CA LEU A 340 35.90 -7.18 33.92
C LEU A 340 35.88 -7.07 32.40
N CYS A 341 36.12 -8.18 31.70
CA CYS A 341 36.06 -8.24 30.25
C CYS A 341 34.60 -8.29 29.77
N SER A 342 34.22 -7.33 28.93
CA SER A 342 32.92 -7.22 28.26
C SER A 342 33.08 -7.63 26.79
N LEU A 343 32.51 -8.78 26.41
CA LEU A 343 32.60 -9.31 25.05
C LEU A 343 31.63 -8.66 24.07
N HIS A 344 30.50 -8.17 24.59
CA HIS A 344 29.49 -7.46 23.81
C HIS A 344 28.72 -6.51 24.74
N SER A 345 28.35 -5.33 24.24
CA SER A 345 27.61 -4.33 25.02
C SER A 345 26.61 -3.56 24.17
N TRP A 346 25.50 -3.17 24.81
CA TRP A 346 24.47 -2.32 24.19
C TRP A 346 23.73 -1.50 25.24
N ASN A 347 23.00 -0.47 24.79
CA ASN A 347 22.22 0.40 25.66
C ASN A 347 20.73 0.27 25.37
N TYR A 348 19.89 0.30 26.41
CA TYR A 348 18.43 0.41 26.28
C TYR A 348 17.88 1.37 27.35
N THR A 349 16.63 1.79 27.19
CA THR A 349 15.98 2.72 28.11
C THR A 349 14.96 1.97 28.96
N VAL A 350 14.97 2.17 30.26
CA VAL A 350 13.94 1.64 31.17
C VAL A 350 12.85 2.69 31.34
N LEU A 351 11.60 2.29 31.14
CA LEU A 351 10.42 3.12 31.35
C LEU A 351 10.05 3.22 32.84
N PRO A 352 9.43 4.32 33.29
CA PRO A 352 8.94 4.45 34.66
C PRO A 352 7.86 3.40 35.00
N PRO A 353 7.72 2.98 36.26
CA PRO A 353 6.80 1.91 36.68
C PRO A 353 5.31 2.11 36.36
N ASN A 354 4.88 3.35 36.07
CA ASN A 354 3.49 3.69 35.77
C ASN A 354 3.18 3.75 34.26
N THR A 355 4.08 3.30 33.38
CA THR A 355 3.80 3.25 31.95
C THR A 355 2.87 2.10 31.59
N LEU A 356 2.08 2.29 30.52
CA LEU A 356 1.01 1.39 30.10
C LEU A 356 1.56 -0.01 29.78
N ASN A 357 1.18 -1.02 30.56
CA ASN A 357 1.59 -2.40 30.32
C ASN A 357 0.80 -3.03 29.17
N VAL A 358 1.37 -4.03 28.50
CA VAL A 358 0.71 -4.77 27.42
C VAL A 358 -0.66 -5.34 27.82
N PRO A 359 -0.85 -5.96 29.00
CA PRO A 359 -2.15 -6.46 29.43
C PRO A 359 -3.17 -5.33 29.61
N ASP A 360 -2.77 -4.21 30.21
CA ASP A 360 -3.64 -3.06 30.44
C ASP A 360 -4.12 -2.44 29.11
N ALA A 361 -3.22 -2.37 28.12
CA ALA A 361 -3.54 -1.94 26.76
C ALA A 361 -4.56 -2.87 26.09
N PHE A 362 -4.35 -4.19 26.18
CA PHE A 362 -5.31 -5.18 25.65
C PHE A 362 -6.67 -5.11 26.34
N GLU A 363 -6.71 -4.92 27.66
CA GLU A 363 -7.96 -4.72 28.39
C GLU A 363 -8.68 -3.45 27.95
N HIS A 364 -7.94 -2.36 27.75
CA HIS A 364 -8.48 -1.09 27.28
C HIS A 364 -9.09 -1.23 25.87
N LEU A 365 -8.38 -1.85 24.94
CA LEU A 365 -8.89 -2.18 23.59
C LEU A 365 -10.16 -3.03 23.63
N GLY A 366 -10.23 -3.97 24.58
CA GLY A 366 -11.42 -4.79 24.81
C GLY A 366 -12.62 -4.03 25.38
N LYS A 367 -12.40 -2.87 26.03
CA LYS A 367 -13.44 -1.96 26.57
C LYS A 367 -13.88 -0.91 25.55
N THR A 368 -12.98 -0.47 24.66
CA THR A 368 -13.24 0.58 23.67
C THR A 368 -13.72 0.07 22.31
N LEU A 369 -14.06 -1.21 22.17
CA LEU A 369 -14.51 -1.84 20.92
C LEU A 369 -15.80 -1.21 20.38
N ASN A 370 -15.80 -0.75 19.12
CA ASN A 370 -16.98 -0.17 18.46
C ASN A 370 -16.91 -0.30 16.93
N VAL A 371 -17.86 0.27 16.18
CA VAL A 371 -17.83 0.44 14.72
C VAL A 371 -17.16 1.75 14.30
N LEU A 372 -16.68 1.82 13.06
CA LEU A 372 -16.03 3.01 12.48
C LEU A 372 -17.05 4.13 12.19
N ARG A 373 -17.39 4.92 13.22
CA ARG A 373 -18.28 6.09 13.14
C ARG A 373 -17.77 7.25 14.00
N ALA A 374 -18.44 8.40 13.89
CA ALA A 374 -18.15 9.56 14.74
C ALA A 374 -18.27 9.22 16.24
N PRO A 375 -17.43 9.81 17.11
CA PRO A 375 -17.44 9.54 18.53
C PRO A 375 -18.78 9.92 19.18
N GLU A 376 -19.17 9.15 20.20
CA GLU A 376 -20.47 9.31 20.88
C GLU A 376 -20.61 10.70 21.54
N SER A 377 -19.49 11.35 21.88
CA SER A 377 -19.43 12.73 22.37
C SER A 377 -20.01 13.77 21.41
N ILE A 378 -19.96 13.51 20.09
CA ILE A 378 -20.54 14.38 19.05
C ILE A 378 -22.02 14.03 18.80
N ILE A 379 -22.37 12.74 18.92
CA ILE A 379 -23.72 12.23 18.61
C ILE A 379 -24.72 12.53 19.73
N GLU A 380 -24.32 12.37 21.00
CA GLU A 380 -25.22 12.53 22.16
C GLU A 380 -25.94 13.89 22.24
N PRO A 381 -25.27 15.05 22.04
CA PRO A 381 -25.93 16.35 22.08
C PRO A 381 -27.00 16.48 20.99
N LEU A 382 -26.73 15.96 19.80
CA LEU A 382 -27.63 16.01 18.65
C LEU A 382 -28.80 15.02 18.79
N ARG A 383 -28.62 13.91 19.50
CA ARG A 383 -29.69 12.95 19.78
C ARG A 383 -30.75 13.51 20.73
N LYS A 384 -30.38 14.49 21.57
CA LYS A 384 -31.28 15.11 22.57
C LYS A 384 -32.20 16.20 22.01
N SER A 385 -31.96 16.68 20.78
CA SER A 385 -32.82 17.69 20.17
C SER A 385 -34.13 17.11 19.62
N GLU A 386 -35.24 17.85 19.77
CA GLU A 386 -36.56 17.40 19.32
C GLU A 386 -36.83 17.62 17.82
N ASP A 387 -36.05 18.46 17.15
CA ASP A 387 -36.19 18.80 15.73
C ASP A 387 -35.88 17.61 14.79
N ASP A 388 -36.56 17.55 13.64
CA ASP A 388 -36.41 16.44 12.67
C ASP A 388 -35.09 16.50 11.88
N VAL A 389 -34.57 17.70 11.59
CA VAL A 389 -33.32 17.88 10.84
C VAL A 389 -32.10 17.35 11.62
N PRO A 390 -31.89 17.71 12.90
CA PRO A 390 -30.86 17.09 13.73
C PRO A 390 -30.97 15.57 13.84
N LYS A 391 -32.18 15.01 13.96
CA LYS A 391 -32.37 13.54 13.98
C LYS A 391 -31.91 12.89 12.67
N ARG A 392 -32.20 13.52 11.52
CA ARG A 392 -31.70 13.05 10.22
C ARG A 392 -30.17 13.14 10.14
N VAL A 393 -29.57 14.22 10.62
CA VAL A 393 -28.11 14.36 10.68
C VAL A 393 -27.49 13.30 11.58
N VAL A 394 -28.08 13.00 12.74
CA VAL A 394 -27.65 11.92 13.63
C VAL A 394 -27.68 10.57 12.91
N SER A 395 -28.77 10.25 12.21
CA SER A 395 -28.85 9.02 11.41
C SER A 395 -27.75 8.94 10.35
N ARG A 396 -27.38 10.07 9.72
CA ARG A 396 -26.27 10.10 8.76
C ARG A 396 -24.90 9.94 9.43
N LEU A 397 -24.67 10.55 10.60
CA LEU A 397 -23.43 10.36 11.36
C LEU A 397 -23.29 8.90 11.84
N GLU A 398 -24.40 8.27 12.25
CA GLU A 398 -24.46 6.85 12.61
C GLU A 398 -24.16 5.93 11.42
N ASP A 399 -24.55 6.32 10.19
CA ASP A 399 -24.18 5.67 8.93
C ASP A 399 -22.74 5.97 8.46
N GLY A 400 -21.96 6.72 9.24
CA GLY A 400 -20.55 7.01 8.98
C GLY A 400 -20.30 8.20 8.03
N TYR A 401 -21.30 9.04 7.78
CA TYR A 401 -21.12 10.28 7.02
C TYR A 401 -20.45 11.36 7.86
N THR A 402 -19.68 12.21 7.20
CA THR A 402 -19.12 13.44 7.73
C THR A 402 -19.56 14.61 6.85
N LEU A 403 -19.72 15.79 7.45
CA LEU A 403 -19.97 17.02 6.71
C LEU A 403 -18.64 17.62 6.25
N THR A 404 -18.51 17.84 4.94
CA THR A 404 -17.29 18.38 4.33
C THR A 404 -17.59 19.67 3.59
N LYS A 405 -16.61 20.57 3.56
CA LYS A 405 -16.69 21.78 2.74
C LYS A 405 -16.41 21.41 1.29
N TYR A 406 -17.36 21.68 0.41
CA TYR A 406 -17.30 21.32 -1.01
C TYR A 406 -17.37 22.58 -1.88
N ARG A 407 -16.70 22.54 -3.03
CA ARG A 407 -16.84 23.56 -4.07
C ARG A 407 -17.49 22.94 -5.30
N THR A 408 -18.57 23.52 -5.77
CA THR A 408 -19.24 23.09 -7.00
C THR A 408 -18.36 23.36 -8.23
N GLN A 409 -18.71 22.79 -9.39
CA GLN A 409 -18.01 23.07 -10.65
C GLN A 409 -18.07 24.54 -11.06
N THR A 410 -19.09 25.28 -10.59
CA THR A 410 -19.23 26.73 -10.80
C THR A 410 -18.35 27.56 -9.85
N GLY A 411 -17.68 26.92 -8.87
CA GLY A 411 -16.78 27.56 -7.91
C GLY A 411 -17.43 27.99 -6.60
N GLU A 412 -18.74 27.82 -6.45
CA GLU A 412 -19.49 28.17 -5.24
C GLU A 412 -19.10 27.25 -4.08
N ALA A 413 -18.90 27.82 -2.88
CA ALA A 413 -18.62 27.06 -1.67
C ALA A 413 -19.93 26.64 -0.99
N THR A 414 -20.09 25.34 -0.80
CA THR A 414 -21.25 24.73 -0.14
C THR A 414 -20.81 23.62 0.82
N VAL A 415 -21.76 22.98 1.50
CA VAL A 415 -21.53 21.79 2.34
C VAL A 415 -21.97 20.55 1.58
N GLY A 416 -21.20 19.48 1.69
CA GLY A 416 -21.54 18.16 1.16
C GLY A 416 -21.43 17.08 2.23
N MET A 417 -22.31 16.09 2.16
CA MET A 417 -22.15 14.85 2.91
C MET A 417 -21.16 13.95 2.19
N TYR A 418 -20.23 13.36 2.94
CA TYR A 418 -19.23 12.46 2.41
C TYR A 418 -19.00 11.30 3.37
N ARG A 419 -18.88 10.08 2.83
CA ARG A 419 -18.35 8.91 3.54
C ARG A 419 -17.35 8.16 2.67
N GLY A 420 -16.46 7.41 3.32
CA GLY A 420 -15.54 6.49 2.64
C GLY A 420 -16.22 5.17 2.25
N PRO A 421 -15.46 4.21 1.67
CA PRO A 421 -15.94 2.86 1.41
C PRO A 421 -16.15 2.05 2.69
N LEU A 422 -15.68 2.51 3.84
CA LEU A 422 -15.71 1.77 5.10
C LEU A 422 -16.88 2.27 5.95
N THR A 423 -17.96 1.50 6.00
CA THR A 423 -19.22 1.92 6.62
C THR A 423 -19.51 1.18 7.92
N PRO A 424 -20.03 1.87 8.94
CA PRO A 424 -20.46 1.26 10.21
C PRO A 424 -21.76 0.45 10.08
N THR A 425 -22.51 0.65 8.99
CA THR A 425 -23.78 -0.04 8.68
C THR A 425 -23.73 -0.69 7.30
N TYR A 426 -24.51 -1.76 7.11
CA TYR A 426 -24.67 -2.44 5.84
C TYR A 426 -25.41 -1.55 4.84
N VAL A 427 -24.82 -1.37 3.66
CA VAL A 427 -25.39 -0.56 2.59
C VAL A 427 -26.00 -1.49 1.53
N PRO A 428 -27.34 -1.44 1.32
CA PRO A 428 -27.96 -2.24 0.28
C PRO A 428 -27.56 -1.75 -1.12
N PRO A 429 -27.64 -2.63 -2.13
CA PRO A 429 -27.46 -2.25 -3.53
C PRO A 429 -28.46 -1.18 -3.95
N LEU A 430 -27.99 -0.10 -4.57
CA LEU A 430 -28.85 1.00 -5.02
C LEU A 430 -29.36 0.73 -6.44
N GLU A 431 -30.67 0.51 -6.60
CA GLU A 431 -31.29 0.20 -7.91
C GLU A 431 -31.07 1.30 -8.97
N ALA A 432 -31.01 2.56 -8.53
CA ALA A 432 -30.76 3.72 -9.38
C ALA A 432 -29.33 3.78 -9.96
N LEU A 433 -28.38 3.05 -9.37
CA LEU A 433 -26.96 3.00 -9.77
C LEU A 433 -26.65 1.74 -10.60
N SER A 434 -27.56 1.36 -11.49
CA SER A 434 -27.39 0.19 -12.37
C SER A 434 -26.68 0.50 -13.68
N ASN A 435 -26.59 1.78 -14.08
CA ASN A 435 -25.93 2.22 -15.30
C ASN A 435 -24.50 2.72 -15.02
N CYS A 436 -23.58 2.48 -15.96
CA CYS A 436 -22.25 3.08 -15.91
C CYS A 436 -22.35 4.61 -16.11
N SER A 437 -21.43 5.35 -15.53
CA SER A 437 -21.41 6.81 -15.60
C SER A 437 -20.35 7.34 -16.58
N ASN A 438 -20.61 8.50 -17.18
CA ASN A 438 -19.64 9.25 -17.98
C ASN A 438 -18.98 10.38 -17.18
N SER A 439 -19.60 10.80 -16.07
CA SER A 439 -19.12 11.87 -15.19
C SER A 439 -19.38 11.56 -13.72
N GLY A 440 -18.45 11.91 -12.84
CA GLY A 440 -18.68 11.80 -11.39
C GLY A 440 -19.90 12.61 -10.91
N VAL A 441 -20.36 13.62 -11.64
CA VAL A 441 -21.56 14.41 -11.29
C VAL A 441 -22.83 13.58 -11.36
N ASP A 442 -22.90 12.60 -12.26
CA ASP A 442 -24.09 11.75 -12.46
C ASP A 442 -24.37 10.87 -11.22
N LEU A 443 -23.40 10.77 -10.31
CA LEU A 443 -23.44 9.95 -9.10
C LEU A 443 -23.65 10.76 -7.81
N GLN A 444 -23.98 12.05 -7.92
CA GLN A 444 -24.33 12.87 -6.75
C GLN A 444 -25.79 12.61 -6.34
N ILE A 445 -26.03 12.42 -5.04
CA ILE A 445 -27.36 12.11 -4.51
C ILE A 445 -27.82 13.26 -3.60
N LEU A 446 -29.00 13.84 -3.86
CA LEU A 446 -29.57 14.87 -3.00
C LEU A 446 -30.34 14.23 -1.84
N ASP A 447 -29.96 14.52 -0.59
CA ASP A 447 -30.78 14.14 0.56
C ASP A 447 -31.93 15.15 0.71
N LYS A 448 -33.16 14.69 0.46
CA LYS A 448 -34.34 15.58 0.38
C LYS A 448 -34.71 16.23 1.72
N GLU A 449 -34.35 15.60 2.84
CA GLU A 449 -34.70 16.08 4.18
C GLU A 449 -33.75 17.19 4.66
N THR A 450 -32.46 17.08 4.34
CA THR A 450 -31.44 18.07 4.75
C THR A 450 -31.13 19.10 3.67
N GLY A 451 -31.46 18.80 2.40
CA GLY A 451 -31.10 19.62 1.25
C GLY A 451 -29.61 19.60 0.92
N ILE A 452 -28.82 18.70 1.53
CA ILE A 452 -27.38 18.58 1.35
C ILE A 452 -27.09 17.51 0.30
N MET A 453 -26.10 17.76 -0.56
CA MET A 453 -25.63 16.80 -1.56
C MET A 453 -24.71 15.76 -0.93
N ASP A 454 -25.00 14.48 -1.16
CA ASP A 454 -24.10 13.37 -0.93
C ASP A 454 -23.14 13.22 -2.12
N LEU A 455 -21.85 13.37 -1.82
CA LEU A 455 -20.76 13.36 -2.79
C LEU A 455 -20.02 12.01 -2.82
N THR A 456 -20.41 11.06 -1.98
CA THR A 456 -19.70 9.78 -1.74
C THR A 456 -19.31 9.05 -3.03
N TYR A 457 -20.30 8.75 -3.88
CA TYR A 457 -20.06 7.99 -5.12
C TYR A 457 -19.41 8.84 -6.23
N SER A 458 -19.65 10.16 -6.21
CA SER A 458 -18.98 11.13 -7.09
C SER A 458 -17.47 11.17 -6.83
N VAL A 459 -17.07 11.21 -5.56
CA VAL A 459 -15.66 11.13 -5.15
C VAL A 459 -15.08 9.77 -5.51
N ALA A 460 -15.77 8.66 -5.22
CA ALA A 460 -15.31 7.31 -5.56
C ALA A 460 -14.97 7.18 -7.06
N TRP A 461 -15.86 7.62 -7.94
CA TRP A 461 -15.65 7.57 -9.38
C TRP A 461 -14.46 8.41 -9.85
N ASN A 462 -14.33 9.63 -9.32
CA ASN A 462 -13.20 10.50 -9.65
C ASN A 462 -11.87 9.92 -9.16
N VAL A 463 -11.83 9.37 -7.95
CA VAL A 463 -10.65 8.69 -7.39
C VAL A 463 -10.26 7.49 -8.25
N GLY A 464 -11.23 6.68 -8.68
CA GLY A 464 -10.96 5.54 -9.54
C GLY A 464 -10.33 5.96 -10.88
N ARG A 465 -10.87 7.03 -11.47
CA ARG A 465 -10.35 7.60 -12.72
C ARG A 465 -8.94 8.17 -12.55
N THR A 466 -8.65 8.92 -11.48
CA THR A 466 -7.32 9.48 -11.24
C THR A 466 -6.28 8.42 -10.91
N MET A 467 -6.65 7.40 -10.15
CA MET A 467 -5.79 6.25 -9.86
C MET A 467 -5.45 5.46 -11.13
N ALA A 468 -6.42 5.26 -12.01
CA ALA A 468 -6.18 4.64 -13.30
C ALA A 468 -5.24 5.49 -14.16
N LEU A 469 -5.46 6.81 -14.24
CA LEU A 469 -4.56 7.73 -14.97
C LEU A 469 -3.12 7.74 -14.45
N GLY A 470 -2.92 7.48 -13.15
CA GLY A 470 -1.59 7.38 -12.54
C GLY A 470 -0.84 6.09 -12.89
N ASP A 471 -1.49 5.09 -13.48
CA ASP A 471 -0.91 3.78 -13.80
C ASP A 471 -0.79 3.60 -15.33
N GLU A 472 0.42 3.80 -15.86
CA GLU A 472 0.71 3.70 -17.29
C GLU A 472 0.49 2.27 -17.83
N ALA A 473 0.88 1.25 -17.07
CA ALA A 473 0.78 -0.13 -17.50
C ALA A 473 -0.69 -0.55 -17.62
N PHE A 474 -1.51 -0.19 -16.64
CA PHE A 474 -2.95 -0.42 -16.65
C PHE A 474 -3.65 0.30 -17.81
N THR A 475 -3.39 1.60 -17.97
CA THR A 475 -4.06 2.41 -19.01
C THR A 475 -3.72 1.94 -20.43
N ALA A 476 -2.45 1.61 -20.68
CA ALA A 476 -2.03 1.07 -21.96
C ALA A 476 -2.67 -0.29 -22.25
N ALA A 477 -2.72 -1.19 -21.26
CA ALA A 477 -3.38 -2.49 -21.38
C ALA A 477 -4.90 -2.35 -21.60
N LEU A 478 -5.56 -1.45 -20.87
CA LEU A 478 -7.00 -1.20 -21.01
C LEU A 478 -7.37 -0.69 -22.40
N VAL A 479 -6.59 0.24 -22.97
CA VAL A 479 -6.84 0.76 -24.33
C VAL A 479 -6.64 -0.33 -25.39
N ARG A 480 -5.58 -1.16 -25.27
CA ARG A 480 -5.36 -2.29 -26.19
C ARG A 480 -6.47 -3.33 -26.08
N LEU A 481 -6.89 -3.65 -24.86
CA LEU A 481 -7.97 -4.59 -24.59
C LEU A 481 -9.28 -4.09 -25.22
N ARG A 482 -9.64 -2.83 -24.99
CA ARG A 482 -10.82 -2.19 -25.58
C ARG A 482 -10.79 -2.20 -27.10
N ASN A 483 -9.66 -1.80 -27.71
CA ASN A 483 -9.52 -1.82 -29.17
C ASN A 483 -9.67 -3.22 -29.76
N THR A 484 -9.17 -4.25 -29.07
CA THR A 484 -9.27 -5.65 -29.50
C THR A 484 -10.72 -6.14 -29.42
N ILE A 485 -11.40 -5.87 -28.30
CA ILE A 485 -12.83 -6.18 -28.13
C ILE A 485 -13.66 -5.46 -29.20
N HIS A 486 -13.43 -4.16 -29.38
CA HIS A 486 -14.16 -3.34 -30.33
C HIS A 486 -13.98 -3.82 -31.78
N THR A 487 -12.75 -4.02 -32.22
CA THR A 487 -12.45 -4.45 -33.60
C THR A 487 -13.05 -5.81 -33.89
N SER A 488 -12.93 -6.75 -32.95
CA SER A 488 -13.50 -8.10 -33.04
C SER A 488 -15.04 -8.07 -33.08
N ALA A 489 -15.66 -7.33 -32.16
CA ALA A 489 -17.11 -7.24 -32.03
C ALA A 489 -17.77 -6.50 -33.19
N VAL A 490 -17.21 -5.36 -33.63
CA VAL A 490 -17.69 -4.64 -34.83
C VAL A 490 -17.53 -5.52 -36.07
N GLY A 491 -16.41 -6.22 -36.21
CA GLY A 491 -16.18 -7.18 -37.29
C GLY A 491 -17.27 -8.25 -37.33
N ALA A 492 -17.51 -8.94 -36.21
CA ALA A 492 -18.52 -9.98 -36.10
C ALA A 492 -19.96 -9.46 -36.32
N ALA A 493 -20.31 -8.30 -35.74
CA ALA A 493 -21.62 -7.68 -35.92
C ALA A 493 -21.88 -7.26 -37.38
N LYS A 494 -20.86 -6.69 -38.05
CA LYS A 494 -20.91 -6.40 -39.49
C LYS A 494 -21.07 -7.67 -40.33
N LEU A 495 -20.35 -8.74 -39.98
CA LEU A 495 -20.50 -10.02 -40.67
C LEU A 495 -21.90 -10.61 -40.52
N GLN A 496 -22.48 -10.58 -39.31
CA GLN A 496 -23.83 -11.08 -39.08
C GLN A 496 -24.91 -10.24 -39.75
N THR A 497 -24.73 -8.92 -39.84
CA THR A 497 -25.66 -8.04 -40.57
C THR A 497 -25.57 -8.29 -42.07
N ILE A 498 -24.36 -8.42 -42.63
CA ILE A 498 -24.15 -8.77 -44.03
C ILE A 498 -24.73 -10.15 -44.35
N LYS A 499 -24.50 -11.17 -43.52
CA LYS A 499 -25.04 -12.52 -43.71
C LYS A 499 -26.56 -12.58 -43.64
N LYS A 500 -27.19 -11.77 -42.77
CA LYS A 500 -28.66 -11.68 -42.70
C LYS A 500 -29.27 -11.10 -43.98
N ILE A 501 -28.55 -10.25 -44.69
CA ILE A 501 -29.00 -9.62 -45.94
C ILE A 501 -28.64 -10.49 -47.16
N ASN A 502 -27.43 -11.06 -47.16
CA ASN A 502 -26.96 -11.98 -48.20
C ASN A 502 -25.99 -13.01 -47.61
N GLU A 503 -26.50 -14.22 -47.36
CA GLU A 503 -25.76 -15.35 -46.81
C GLU A 503 -24.55 -15.76 -47.67
N SER A 504 -24.62 -15.52 -48.99
CA SER A 504 -23.54 -15.82 -49.96
C SER A 504 -22.61 -14.64 -50.27
N GLY A 505 -22.89 -13.47 -49.68
CA GLY A 505 -22.18 -12.21 -49.95
C GLY A 505 -20.75 -12.18 -49.40
N PHE A 506 -20.53 -12.78 -48.23
CA PHE A 506 -19.25 -12.82 -47.55
C PHE A 506 -19.01 -14.21 -46.92
N ARG A 507 -17.89 -14.85 -47.24
CA ARG A 507 -17.45 -16.13 -46.65
C ARG A 507 -16.18 -15.94 -45.85
N THR A 508 -16.14 -16.48 -44.64
CA THR A 508 -14.93 -16.48 -43.82
C THR A 508 -13.92 -17.51 -44.34
N ARG A 509 -12.63 -17.35 -43.99
CA ARG A 509 -11.59 -18.33 -44.33
C ARG A 509 -11.92 -19.73 -43.80
N LYS A 510 -12.50 -19.82 -42.60
CA LYS A 510 -12.89 -21.09 -41.99
C LYS A 510 -14.00 -21.79 -42.79
N GLU A 511 -15.05 -21.06 -43.14
CA GLU A 511 -16.14 -21.56 -44.00
C GLU A 511 -15.63 -21.95 -45.38
N LEU A 512 -14.70 -21.19 -45.98
CA LEU A 512 -14.09 -21.55 -47.25
C LEU A 512 -13.25 -22.85 -47.17
N LEU A 513 -12.62 -23.11 -46.03
CA LEU A 513 -11.86 -24.34 -45.79
C LEU A 513 -12.78 -25.53 -45.50
N GLU A 514 -13.87 -25.31 -44.77
CA GLU A 514 -14.92 -26.30 -44.51
C GLU A 514 -15.67 -26.68 -45.81
N ASP A 515 -15.89 -25.71 -46.70
CA ASP A 515 -16.54 -25.89 -48.01
C ASP A 515 -15.58 -26.46 -49.08
N LEU A 516 -14.27 -26.47 -48.84
CA LEU A 516 -13.25 -26.87 -49.82
C LEU A 516 -13.46 -28.29 -50.40
N PRO A 517 -13.86 -29.30 -49.60
CA PRO A 517 -14.21 -30.64 -50.12
C PRO A 517 -15.40 -30.60 -51.09
N ASP A 518 -16.40 -29.76 -50.84
CA ASP A 518 -17.58 -29.64 -51.70
C ASP A 518 -17.30 -28.81 -52.96
N VAL A 519 -16.37 -27.85 -52.88
CA VAL A 519 -15.79 -27.19 -54.04
C VAL A 519 -15.02 -28.19 -54.91
N MET A 520 -14.26 -29.12 -54.34
CA MET A 520 -13.58 -30.18 -55.11
C MET A 520 -14.56 -31.18 -55.72
N LYS A 521 -15.63 -31.58 -55.00
CA LYS A 521 -16.70 -32.43 -55.55
C LYS A 521 -17.43 -31.74 -56.72
N SER A 522 -17.74 -30.45 -56.59
CA SER A 522 -18.40 -29.70 -57.67
C SER A 522 -17.47 -29.43 -58.86
N LEU A 523 -16.16 -29.27 -58.65
CA LEU A 523 -15.16 -29.18 -59.72
C LEU A 523 -15.00 -30.53 -60.47
N ALA A 524 -15.06 -31.65 -59.74
CA ALA A 524 -15.08 -32.99 -60.33
C ALA A 524 -16.35 -33.21 -61.17
N ALA A 525 -17.51 -32.78 -60.68
CA ALA A 525 -18.77 -32.87 -61.42
C ALA A 525 -18.78 -32.06 -62.74
N ILE A 526 -18.05 -30.94 -62.80
CA ILE A 526 -17.89 -30.14 -64.03
C ILE A 526 -17.12 -30.91 -65.12
N HIS A 527 -16.20 -31.80 -64.75
CA HIS A 527 -15.43 -32.62 -65.70
C HIS A 527 -16.16 -33.90 -66.13
N VAL A 528 -17.07 -34.42 -65.29
CA VAL A 528 -17.86 -35.63 -65.58
C VAL A 528 -19.01 -35.33 -66.55
N ASN A 529 -19.58 -34.13 -66.56
CA ASN A 529 -20.62 -33.74 -67.51
C ASN A 529 -20.12 -33.37 -68.93
N GLY A 530 -18.88 -33.75 -69.27
CA GLY A 530 -18.30 -33.53 -70.60
C GLY A 530 -18.54 -34.66 -71.61
N LYS A 531 -19.05 -35.84 -71.20
CA LYS A 531 -19.25 -36.98 -72.11
C LYS A 531 -20.43 -37.87 -71.69
N ASN A 532 -21.51 -37.80 -72.48
CA ASN A 532 -22.42 -38.87 -72.91
C ASN A 532 -23.57 -38.17 -73.70
N THR A 533 -23.49 -38.04 -75.02
CA THR A 533 -23.93 -38.96 -76.10
C THR A 533 -25.45 -39.14 -76.23
N ASP A 534 -25.99 -38.48 -77.26
CA ASP A 534 -26.91 -38.97 -78.31
C ASP A 534 -28.09 -39.92 -77.99
N GLY A 535 -29.29 -39.44 -78.33
CA GLY A 535 -30.58 -40.17 -78.43
C GLY A 535 -31.61 -39.62 -77.44
N GLU A 536 -32.76 -39.05 -77.79
CA GLU A 536 -33.61 -39.10 -78.98
C GLU A 536 -34.25 -37.72 -79.21
N LYS A 537 -34.57 -37.44 -80.48
CA LYS A 537 -35.44 -36.34 -80.86
C LYS A 537 -36.84 -36.57 -80.31
N ASN A 538 -37.41 -35.57 -79.65
CA ASN A 538 -38.84 -35.27 -79.79
C ASN A 538 -39.00 -33.75 -79.92
N ASP A 539 -39.52 -33.37 -81.07
CA ASP A 539 -39.92 -32.03 -81.45
C ASP A 539 -41.11 -31.56 -80.57
N GLY A 540 -41.10 -30.29 -80.16
CA GLY A 540 -42.25 -29.66 -79.52
C GLY A 540 -41.87 -28.41 -78.71
N ASP A 541 -42.05 -27.25 -79.35
CA ASP A 541 -42.22 -25.89 -78.81
C ASP A 541 -42.25 -25.72 -77.28
N ASP A 542 -41.25 -25.01 -76.72
CA ASP A 542 -41.39 -23.72 -75.99
C ASP A 542 -40.02 -23.32 -75.39
N PRO A 543 -39.54 -22.07 -75.48
CA PRO A 543 -38.37 -21.61 -74.74
C PRO A 543 -38.81 -21.14 -73.34
N THR A 544 -39.31 -22.06 -72.51
CA THR A 544 -39.47 -21.80 -71.08
C THR A 544 -38.25 -22.38 -70.33
N PRO A 545 -37.55 -21.59 -69.50
CA PRO A 545 -36.53 -22.14 -68.61
C PRO A 545 -37.23 -23.08 -67.62
N PRO A 546 -36.61 -24.21 -67.23
CA PRO A 546 -37.23 -25.14 -66.31
C PRO A 546 -37.52 -24.44 -64.97
N GLU A 547 -38.80 -24.48 -64.56
CA GLU A 547 -39.22 -24.22 -63.19
C GLU A 547 -38.48 -25.21 -62.27
N VAL A 548 -37.57 -24.67 -61.47
CA VAL A 548 -37.04 -25.36 -60.30
C VAL A 548 -37.37 -24.47 -59.11
N ASP A 549 -38.21 -24.98 -58.21
CA ASP A 549 -38.53 -24.48 -56.87
C ASP A 549 -37.27 -24.42 -55.97
N GLN A 550 -36.27 -23.66 -56.38
CA GLN A 550 -35.14 -23.26 -55.57
C GLN A 550 -34.98 -21.75 -55.69
N PRO A 551 -34.87 -21.02 -54.56
CA PRO A 551 -34.65 -19.59 -54.61
C PRO A 551 -33.42 -19.30 -55.49
N PRO A 552 -33.41 -18.24 -56.30
CA PRO A 552 -32.37 -17.93 -57.31
C PRO A 552 -30.95 -17.75 -56.74
N PHE A 553 -30.76 -18.01 -55.45
CA PHE A 553 -29.54 -17.90 -54.67
C PHE A 553 -29.04 -19.25 -54.10
N SER A 554 -29.40 -20.40 -54.69
CA SER A 554 -28.76 -21.69 -54.31
C SER A 554 -27.31 -21.78 -54.85
N PRO A 555 -26.38 -22.36 -54.06
CA PRO A 555 -24.93 -22.30 -54.33
C PRO A 555 -24.58 -22.97 -55.65
N GLY A 556 -23.98 -22.22 -56.58
CA GLY A 556 -23.46 -22.77 -57.84
C GLY A 556 -21.97 -22.53 -57.98
N GLY A 557 -21.32 -23.41 -58.74
CA GLY A 557 -19.87 -23.44 -58.97
C GLY A 557 -19.27 -22.21 -59.67
N PRO A 558 -17.97 -22.26 -60.03
CA PRO A 558 -17.15 -21.12 -60.44
C PRO A 558 -17.71 -20.22 -61.56
N ARG A 559 -18.62 -20.75 -62.40
CA ARG A 559 -19.34 -20.00 -63.45
C ARG A 559 -20.26 -18.90 -62.90
N LYS A 560 -20.84 -19.04 -61.70
CA LYS A 560 -21.74 -18.03 -61.09
C LYS A 560 -21.00 -16.86 -60.42
N ARG A 561 -19.66 -16.93 -60.25
CA ARG A 561 -18.83 -15.84 -59.68
C ARG A 561 -18.95 -14.54 -60.50
N TRP A 562 -19.21 -14.67 -61.81
CA TRP A 562 -19.23 -13.59 -62.79
C TRP A 562 -20.61 -12.93 -62.96
N PHE A 563 -21.66 -13.48 -62.35
CA PHE A 563 -23.05 -12.97 -62.43
C PHE A 563 -23.59 -12.51 -61.07
N ARG A 564 -22.79 -11.78 -60.27
CA ARG A 564 -23.33 -11.10 -59.07
C ARG A 564 -24.05 -9.82 -59.52
N GLN A 565 -25.36 -9.75 -59.31
CA GLN A 565 -26.09 -8.48 -59.40
C GLN A 565 -25.51 -7.54 -58.33
N LYS A 566 -24.90 -6.42 -58.75
CA LYS A 566 -24.41 -5.40 -57.80
C LYS A 566 -25.62 -4.88 -57.01
N LEU A 567 -25.55 -4.92 -55.67
CA LEU A 567 -26.56 -4.29 -54.82
C LEU A 567 -26.69 -2.81 -55.21
N GLY A 568 -27.91 -2.34 -55.48
CA GLY A 568 -28.17 -0.92 -55.66
C GLY A 568 -27.82 -0.16 -54.38
N ARG A 569 -27.49 1.14 -54.47
CA ARG A 569 -27.10 1.96 -53.29
C ARG A 569 -28.15 1.94 -52.16
N SER A 570 -29.43 1.77 -52.47
CA SER A 570 -30.52 1.62 -51.49
C SER A 570 -30.57 0.27 -50.77
N ALA A 571 -29.90 -0.75 -51.31
CA ALA A 571 -29.83 -2.09 -50.73
C ALA A 571 -28.54 -2.34 -49.93
N ILE A 572 -27.66 -1.33 -49.82
CA ILE A 572 -26.45 -1.40 -49.01
C ILE A 572 -26.82 -0.94 -47.58
N PRO A 573 -26.76 -1.81 -46.57
CA PRO A 573 -27.09 -1.43 -45.20
C PRO A 573 -26.09 -0.38 -44.69
N ASN A 574 -26.56 0.54 -43.87
CA ASN A 574 -25.66 1.40 -43.12
C ASN A 574 -24.88 0.56 -42.10
N LEU A 575 -23.57 0.41 -42.33
CA LEU A 575 -22.66 -0.34 -41.46
C LEU A 575 -21.93 0.55 -40.45
N SER A 576 -22.45 1.75 -40.17
CA SER A 576 -21.94 2.59 -39.09
C SER A 576 -22.19 1.95 -37.73
N TYR A 577 -21.32 2.22 -36.76
CA TYR A 577 -21.48 1.74 -35.37
C TYR A 577 -22.79 2.23 -34.74
N SER A 578 -23.23 3.43 -35.12
CA SER A 578 -24.50 4.06 -34.70
C SER A 578 -25.75 3.48 -35.37
N SER A 579 -25.61 2.58 -36.35
CA SER A 579 -26.76 1.95 -36.99
C SER A 579 -27.48 1.03 -36.01
N PRO A 580 -28.83 1.03 -35.96
CA PRO A 580 -29.58 0.15 -35.06
C PRO A 580 -29.21 -1.33 -35.24
N HIS A 581 -28.99 -1.76 -36.49
CA HIS A 581 -28.64 -3.13 -36.83
C HIS A 581 -27.32 -3.63 -36.24
N ILE A 582 -26.34 -2.73 -36.06
CA ILE A 582 -25.06 -3.04 -35.41
C ILE A 582 -25.17 -2.82 -33.90
N ALA A 583 -25.79 -1.72 -33.48
CA ALA A 583 -25.92 -1.36 -32.07
C ALA A 583 -26.60 -2.45 -31.22
N ASP A 584 -27.60 -3.16 -31.77
CA ASP A 584 -28.33 -4.23 -31.08
C ASP A 584 -27.51 -5.53 -30.94
N LYS A 585 -26.67 -5.84 -31.94
CA LYS A 585 -25.87 -7.09 -31.98
C LYS A 585 -24.52 -6.97 -31.30
N TYR A 586 -23.97 -5.76 -31.27
CA TYR A 586 -22.68 -5.44 -30.68
C TYR A 586 -22.47 -5.99 -29.25
N PRO A 587 -23.37 -5.80 -28.27
CA PRO A 587 -23.10 -6.19 -26.88
C PRO A 587 -22.87 -7.70 -26.72
N ALA A 588 -23.61 -8.53 -27.45
CA ALA A 588 -23.44 -9.98 -27.41
C ALA A 588 -22.07 -10.43 -27.97
N GLU A 589 -21.63 -9.82 -29.08
CA GLU A 589 -20.32 -10.12 -29.67
C GLU A 589 -19.16 -9.54 -28.85
N ALA A 590 -19.35 -8.38 -28.21
CA ALA A 590 -18.38 -7.80 -27.28
C ALA A 590 -18.15 -8.73 -26.08
N LEU A 591 -19.21 -9.27 -25.48
CA LEU A 591 -19.11 -10.27 -24.40
C LEU A 591 -18.37 -11.53 -24.85
N LYS A 592 -18.65 -12.03 -26.05
CA LYS A 592 -17.96 -13.20 -26.61
C LYS A 592 -16.46 -12.94 -26.82
N SER A 593 -16.11 -11.77 -27.35
CA SER A 593 -14.72 -11.38 -27.53
C SER A 593 -14.01 -11.20 -26.20
N ALA A 594 -14.67 -10.60 -25.20
CA ALA A 594 -14.12 -10.43 -23.85
C ALA A 594 -13.89 -11.79 -23.17
N ARG A 595 -14.81 -12.76 -23.29
CA ARG A 595 -14.65 -14.14 -22.79
C ARG A 595 -13.40 -14.82 -23.36
N SER A 596 -13.18 -14.70 -24.67
CA SER A 596 -12.01 -15.27 -25.32
C SER A 596 -10.69 -14.61 -24.91
N LEU A 597 -10.72 -13.38 -24.39
CA LEU A 597 -9.52 -12.72 -23.87
C LEU A 597 -9.29 -13.02 -22.39
N ALA A 598 -10.37 -13.32 -21.66
CA ALA A 598 -10.35 -13.67 -20.23
C ALA A 598 -10.03 -15.15 -19.94
N SER A 599 -9.91 -15.99 -20.97
CA SER A 599 -9.57 -17.41 -20.83
C SER A 599 -8.07 -17.66 -20.59
N SER A 600 -7.77 -18.84 -20.06
CA SER A 600 -6.44 -19.44 -19.95
C SER A 600 -6.07 -20.19 -21.23
N THR A 601 -4.78 -20.50 -21.41
CA THR A 601 -4.26 -21.35 -22.50
C THR A 601 -4.92 -22.74 -22.54
N SER A 602 -5.38 -23.26 -21.40
CA SER A 602 -6.12 -24.53 -21.28
C SER A 602 -7.59 -24.44 -21.74
N GLY A 603 -8.11 -23.24 -21.97
CA GLY A 603 -9.51 -22.99 -22.32
C GLY A 603 -10.45 -22.78 -21.14
N THR A 604 -9.98 -22.89 -19.89
CA THR A 604 -10.72 -22.49 -18.68
C THR A 604 -10.60 -20.99 -18.43
N LEU A 605 -11.30 -20.43 -17.43
CA LEU A 605 -11.19 -19.00 -17.10
C LEU A 605 -9.84 -18.70 -16.43
N TYR A 606 -9.23 -17.55 -16.73
CA TYR A 606 -7.98 -17.16 -16.08
C TYR A 606 -8.20 -16.81 -14.59
N ASP A 607 -7.47 -17.47 -13.69
CA ASP A 607 -7.68 -17.38 -12.24
C ASP A 607 -6.43 -17.03 -11.41
N GLU A 608 -5.37 -16.55 -12.05
CA GLU A 608 -4.05 -16.24 -11.45
C GLU A 608 -3.27 -17.43 -10.88
N THR A 609 -3.85 -18.63 -10.91
CA THR A 609 -3.15 -19.91 -10.65
C THR A 609 -2.75 -20.61 -11.93
N ASN A 610 -3.44 -20.30 -13.03
CA ASN A 610 -3.19 -20.79 -14.39
C ASN A 610 -2.52 -19.74 -15.30
N ASP A 611 -2.13 -20.16 -16.52
CA ASP A 611 -1.46 -19.27 -17.49
C ASP A 611 -2.48 -18.46 -18.33
N PRO A 612 -2.31 -17.13 -18.48
CA PRO A 612 -3.26 -16.29 -19.22
C PRO A 612 -3.14 -16.44 -20.74
N GLN A 613 -4.27 -16.39 -21.46
CA GLN A 613 -4.25 -16.28 -22.93
C GLN A 613 -3.90 -14.86 -23.39
N SER A 614 -4.38 -13.83 -22.66
CA SER A 614 -4.08 -12.42 -22.93
C SER A 614 -3.35 -11.79 -21.75
N THR A 615 -2.13 -11.30 -22.01
CA THR A 615 -1.35 -10.55 -21.01
C THR A 615 -2.01 -9.23 -20.62
N ASP A 616 -2.72 -8.59 -21.56
CA ASP A 616 -3.44 -7.34 -21.30
C ASP A 616 -4.63 -7.57 -20.35
N TRP A 617 -5.33 -8.71 -20.48
CA TRP A 617 -6.41 -9.08 -19.56
C TRP A 617 -5.87 -9.34 -18.15
N MET A 618 -4.74 -10.06 -18.02
CA MET A 618 -4.09 -10.31 -16.74
C MET A 618 -3.81 -9.01 -15.98
N ILE A 619 -3.21 -8.01 -16.64
CA ILE A 619 -2.87 -6.71 -16.03
C ILE A 619 -4.13 -5.97 -15.59
N VAL A 620 -5.16 -5.93 -16.44
CA VAL A 620 -6.43 -5.25 -16.13
C VAL A 620 -7.14 -5.96 -14.97
N GLN A 621 -7.26 -7.29 -15.00
CA GLN A 621 -7.86 -8.08 -13.94
C GLN A 621 -7.13 -7.90 -12.61
N SER A 622 -5.80 -8.04 -12.58
CA SER A 622 -5.02 -7.90 -11.35
C SER A 622 -5.20 -6.51 -10.73
N TRP A 623 -5.19 -5.47 -11.57
CA TRP A 623 -5.39 -4.09 -11.12
C TRP A 623 -6.79 -3.87 -10.53
N LEU A 624 -7.84 -4.34 -11.21
CA LEU A 624 -9.22 -4.19 -10.73
C LEU A 624 -9.43 -4.94 -9.40
N VAL A 625 -8.93 -6.17 -9.28
CA VAL A 625 -9.06 -6.97 -8.06
C VAL A 625 -8.24 -6.34 -6.92
N ASP A 626 -7.04 -5.80 -7.18
CA ASP A 626 -6.26 -5.07 -6.19
C ASP A 626 -7.04 -3.85 -5.63
N ARG A 627 -7.82 -3.14 -6.47
CA ARG A 627 -8.71 -2.05 -6.01
C ARG A 627 -9.93 -2.54 -5.24
N MET A 628 -10.45 -3.74 -5.53
CA MET A 628 -11.47 -4.37 -4.68
C MET A 628 -10.92 -4.71 -3.28
N PHE A 629 -9.60 -4.92 -3.17
CA PHE A 629 -8.87 -5.01 -1.92
C PHE A 629 -8.48 -3.64 -1.35
N LEU A 630 -8.98 -2.52 -1.90
CA LEU A 630 -8.67 -1.14 -1.50
C LEU A 630 -7.17 -0.82 -1.51
N ALA A 631 -6.40 -1.45 -2.40
CA ALA A 631 -4.97 -1.18 -2.52
C ALA A 631 -4.73 0.16 -3.23
N GLY A 632 -3.78 0.95 -2.73
CA GLY A 632 -3.41 2.25 -3.30
C GLY A 632 -4.45 3.37 -3.17
N VAL A 633 -5.63 3.09 -2.59
CA VAL A 633 -6.65 4.11 -2.34
C VAL A 633 -6.12 5.09 -1.29
N PRO A 634 -6.19 6.41 -1.52
CA PRO A 634 -5.70 7.39 -0.55
C PRO A 634 -6.38 7.25 0.82
N ALA A 635 -5.60 7.38 1.90
CA ALA A 635 -6.09 7.17 3.26
C ALA A 635 -7.26 8.10 3.65
N HIS A 636 -7.25 9.35 3.18
CA HIS A 636 -8.33 10.32 3.40
C HIS A 636 -9.65 9.95 2.68
N CYS A 637 -9.60 9.03 1.71
CA CYS A 637 -10.81 8.46 1.11
C CYS A 637 -11.33 7.23 1.88
N LEU A 638 -10.46 6.56 2.63
CA LEU A 638 -10.81 5.39 3.45
C LEU A 638 -11.41 5.82 4.79
N ILE A 639 -10.79 6.80 5.44
CA ILE A 639 -11.24 7.38 6.69
C ILE A 639 -11.63 8.83 6.40
N ALA A 640 -12.95 9.10 6.36
CA ALA A 640 -13.49 10.41 6.02
C ALA A 640 -13.10 11.50 7.04
N ASP A 641 -13.04 11.13 8.32
CA ASP A 641 -12.65 12.02 9.41
C ASP A 641 -11.70 11.29 10.38
N PRO A 642 -10.52 11.85 10.72
CA PRO A 642 -9.61 11.27 11.70
C PRO A 642 -10.24 10.99 13.07
N THR A 643 -11.30 11.71 13.45
CA THR A 643 -12.04 11.49 14.70
C THR A 643 -12.76 10.15 14.77
N HIS A 644 -12.99 9.48 13.63
CA HIS A 644 -13.61 8.15 13.59
C HIS A 644 -12.67 7.05 14.15
N LEU A 645 -11.36 7.34 14.29
CA LEU A 645 -10.35 6.40 14.77
C LEU A 645 -9.47 7.05 15.86
N GLU A 646 -9.99 7.11 17.08
CA GLU A 646 -9.29 7.63 18.27
C GLU A 646 -8.13 6.71 18.72
N PRO A 647 -7.13 7.22 19.46
CA PRO A 647 -6.05 6.40 20.04
C PRO A 647 -6.58 5.31 20.98
N GLU A 648 -5.92 4.15 21.01
CA GLU A 648 -6.29 2.96 21.81
C GLU A 648 -7.72 2.44 21.54
N THR A 649 -8.07 2.32 20.25
CA THR A 649 -9.39 1.82 19.82
C THR A 649 -9.33 0.76 18.73
N LEU A 650 -10.28 -0.17 18.79
CA LEU A 650 -10.58 -1.15 17.73
C LEU A 650 -11.94 -0.81 17.11
N ARG A 651 -11.98 -0.65 15.79
CA ARG A 651 -13.14 -0.19 15.01
C ARG A 651 -13.46 -1.17 13.88
N PHE A 652 -14.64 -1.80 13.92
CA PHE A 652 -15.13 -2.67 12.84
C PHE A 652 -15.89 -1.89 11.76
N PHE A 653 -15.87 -2.38 10.52
CA PHE A 653 -16.63 -1.80 9.42
C PHE A 653 -17.01 -2.86 8.38
N SER A 654 -18.02 -2.54 7.57
CA SER A 654 -18.34 -3.22 6.32
C SER A 654 -17.82 -2.39 5.16
N ILE A 655 -17.53 -3.04 4.03
CA ILE A 655 -17.06 -2.31 2.86
C ILE A 655 -18.25 -2.09 1.90
N ASP A 656 -18.51 -0.83 1.55
CA ASP A 656 -19.58 -0.40 0.66
C ASP A 656 -19.31 -0.88 -0.77
N ARG A 657 -20.24 -1.69 -1.28
CA ARG A 657 -20.21 -2.27 -2.63
C ARG A 657 -20.43 -1.24 -3.71
N ASN A 658 -21.35 -0.31 -3.47
CA ASN A 658 -21.69 0.73 -4.44
C ASN A 658 -20.50 1.68 -4.63
N TRP A 659 -19.74 1.93 -3.56
CA TRP A 659 -18.52 2.74 -3.61
C TRP A 659 -17.43 2.10 -4.47
N ILE A 660 -17.15 0.80 -4.27
CA ILE A 660 -16.18 0.06 -5.09
C ILE A 660 -16.63 0.01 -6.55
N ASP A 661 -17.92 -0.23 -6.81
CA ASP A 661 -18.43 -0.27 -8.18
C ASP A 661 -18.24 1.09 -8.89
N ALA A 662 -18.56 2.20 -8.21
CA ALA A 662 -18.31 3.54 -8.73
C ALA A 662 -16.81 3.82 -8.96
N LEU A 663 -15.93 3.37 -8.06
CA LEU A 663 -14.48 3.47 -8.23
C LEU A 663 -14.01 2.72 -9.48
N LEU A 664 -14.41 1.45 -9.64
CA LEU A 664 -14.01 0.65 -10.80
C LEU A 664 -14.62 1.17 -12.10
N ASP A 665 -15.85 1.70 -12.05
CA ASP A 665 -16.49 2.34 -13.20
C ASP A 665 -15.73 3.58 -13.67
N GLY A 666 -15.26 4.41 -12.74
CA GLY A 666 -14.43 5.56 -13.01
C GLY A 666 -13.07 5.18 -13.59
N ALA A 667 -12.43 4.14 -13.05
CA ALA A 667 -11.18 3.61 -13.59
C ALA A 667 -11.34 3.09 -15.03
N LEU A 668 -12.41 2.33 -15.29
CA LEU A 668 -12.71 1.78 -16.61
C LEU A 668 -13.22 2.83 -17.59
N SER A 669 -13.63 4.02 -17.16
CA SER A 669 -14.11 5.09 -18.06
C SER A 669 -13.05 5.58 -19.06
N LEU A 670 -11.77 5.35 -18.78
CA LEU A 670 -10.64 5.82 -19.60
C LEU A 670 -10.57 5.14 -20.97
N GLY A 671 -10.19 5.90 -21.99
CA GLY A 671 -10.06 5.37 -23.35
C GLY A 671 -11.40 5.16 -24.09
N ASN A 672 -12.49 5.74 -23.59
CA ASN A 672 -13.76 5.79 -24.32
C ASN A 672 -13.62 6.76 -25.50
N HIS A 673 -13.73 6.24 -26.72
CA HIS A 673 -13.61 6.99 -27.98
C HIS A 673 -14.88 6.97 -28.83
N SER A 674 -15.94 6.27 -28.40
CA SER A 674 -17.08 5.90 -29.27
C SER A 674 -18.45 6.42 -28.81
N GLY A 675 -18.51 7.30 -27.81
CA GLY A 675 -19.76 7.89 -27.30
C GLY A 675 -20.60 6.92 -26.45
N ASP A 676 -20.88 5.71 -26.98
CA ASP A 676 -21.53 4.60 -26.27
C ASP A 676 -20.50 3.56 -25.78
N ASP A 677 -20.25 3.53 -24.46
CA ASP A 677 -19.24 2.65 -23.84
C ASP A 677 -19.81 1.25 -23.48
N LYS A 678 -20.03 0.43 -24.51
CA LYS A 678 -20.48 -0.97 -24.37
C LYS A 678 -19.34 -1.92 -23.98
N ASP A 679 -18.09 -1.55 -24.25
CA ASP A 679 -16.91 -2.38 -23.98
C ASP A 679 -16.61 -2.47 -22.48
N ARG A 680 -16.80 -1.36 -21.74
CA ARG A 680 -16.73 -1.34 -20.26
C ARG A 680 -17.63 -2.40 -19.63
N VAL A 681 -18.88 -2.49 -20.11
CA VAL A 681 -19.88 -3.43 -19.60
C VAL A 681 -19.42 -4.87 -19.83
N ALA A 682 -18.87 -5.19 -21.00
CA ALA A 682 -18.34 -6.52 -21.30
C ALA A 682 -17.18 -6.89 -20.36
N ILE A 683 -16.27 -5.96 -20.08
CA ILE A 683 -15.16 -6.16 -19.13
C ILE A 683 -15.69 -6.43 -17.71
N LYS A 684 -16.68 -5.66 -17.24
CA LYS A 684 -17.30 -5.87 -15.91
C LYS A 684 -17.99 -7.23 -15.79
N HIS A 685 -18.67 -7.69 -16.84
CA HIS A 685 -19.25 -9.04 -16.86
C HIS A 685 -18.19 -10.12 -16.72
N MET A 686 -17.05 -9.99 -17.39
CA MET A 686 -15.96 -10.97 -17.28
C MET A 686 -15.33 -10.99 -15.89
N LEU A 687 -15.21 -9.82 -15.27
CA LEU A 687 -14.78 -9.75 -13.88
C LEU A 687 -15.79 -10.43 -12.94
N ASN A 688 -17.10 -10.24 -13.14
CA ASN A 688 -18.12 -10.97 -12.39
C ASN A 688 -18.07 -12.49 -12.61
N ASP A 689 -17.78 -12.95 -13.83
CA ASP A 689 -17.57 -14.37 -14.13
C ASP A 689 -16.36 -14.92 -13.33
N TYR A 690 -15.27 -14.15 -13.24
CA TYR A 690 -14.09 -14.48 -12.42
C TYR A 690 -14.40 -14.58 -10.92
N ILE A 691 -15.14 -13.60 -10.37
CA ILE A 691 -15.53 -13.59 -8.95
C ILE A 691 -16.39 -14.81 -8.59
N ASN A 692 -17.25 -15.25 -9.51
CA ASN A 692 -18.12 -16.40 -9.31
C ASN A 692 -17.45 -17.75 -9.61
N HIS A 693 -16.27 -17.74 -10.23
CA HIS A 693 -15.56 -18.96 -10.61
C HIS A 693 -15.02 -19.72 -9.38
N LYS A 694 -15.14 -21.05 -9.42
CA LYS A 694 -14.53 -21.96 -8.46
C LYS A 694 -13.46 -22.77 -9.21
N PRO A 695 -12.16 -22.58 -8.92
CA PRO A 695 -11.09 -23.37 -9.52
C PRO A 695 -11.21 -24.86 -9.15
N GLU A 696 -10.86 -25.77 -10.07
CA GLU A 696 -10.91 -27.23 -9.82
C GLU A 696 -9.96 -27.67 -8.69
N GLU A 697 -8.85 -26.94 -8.51
CA GLU A 697 -7.82 -27.24 -7.50
C GLU A 697 -8.15 -26.68 -6.11
N LEU A 698 -9.18 -25.84 -5.97
CA LEU A 698 -9.54 -25.16 -4.72
C LEU A 698 -10.99 -25.45 -4.31
N ASP A 699 -11.21 -25.63 -3.01
CA ASP A 699 -12.56 -25.92 -2.50
C ASP A 699 -13.42 -24.65 -2.30
N HIS A 700 -12.81 -23.47 -2.48
CA HIS A 700 -13.45 -22.16 -2.33
C HIS A 700 -13.42 -21.34 -3.62
N ARG A 701 -14.32 -20.35 -3.72
CA ARG A 701 -14.33 -19.34 -4.80
C ARG A 701 -13.24 -18.28 -4.56
N VAL A 702 -13.05 -17.38 -5.50
CA VAL A 702 -12.19 -16.20 -5.29
C VAL A 702 -12.71 -15.38 -4.10
N GLN A 703 -11.87 -15.20 -3.08
CA GLN A 703 -12.24 -14.47 -1.86
C GLN A 703 -12.05 -12.96 -2.07
N ILE A 704 -13.09 -12.19 -1.73
CA ILE A 704 -13.09 -10.72 -1.82
C ILE A 704 -13.46 -10.15 -0.46
N PRO A 705 -12.71 -9.16 0.05
CA PRO A 705 -12.94 -8.61 1.38
C PRO A 705 -14.29 -7.92 1.46
N THR A 706 -15.13 -8.32 2.40
CA THR A 706 -16.45 -7.73 2.64
C THR A 706 -16.49 -6.90 3.91
N TYR A 707 -15.71 -7.31 4.91
CA TYR A 707 -15.64 -6.71 6.24
C TYR A 707 -14.18 -6.42 6.61
N GLY A 708 -13.99 -5.63 7.66
CA GLY A 708 -12.67 -5.40 8.21
C GLY A 708 -12.68 -4.69 9.55
N PHE A 709 -11.48 -4.45 10.06
CA PHE A 709 -11.26 -3.65 11.26
C PHE A 709 -10.04 -2.74 11.11
N TYR A 710 -10.08 -1.63 11.85
CA TYR A 710 -8.92 -0.80 12.16
C TYR A 710 -8.59 -0.92 13.65
N LEU A 711 -7.32 -1.10 13.95
CA LEU A 711 -6.77 -1.05 15.30
C LEU A 711 -5.79 0.11 15.37
N ARG A 712 -6.09 1.12 16.19
CA ARG A 712 -5.15 2.20 16.52
C ARG A 712 -4.69 2.03 17.95
N SER A 713 -3.43 1.64 18.16
CA SER A 713 -2.85 1.40 19.48
C SER A 713 -1.33 1.45 19.43
N ASP A 714 -0.70 1.92 20.50
CA ASP A 714 0.75 1.89 20.71
C ASP A 714 1.29 0.45 20.74
N LEU A 715 0.42 -0.54 21.00
CA LEU A 715 0.75 -1.96 20.85
C LEU A 715 1.18 -2.33 19.43
N VAL A 716 0.59 -1.70 18.40
CA VAL A 716 0.97 -1.95 17.00
C VAL A 716 2.36 -1.37 16.71
N THR A 717 2.72 -0.25 17.33
CA THR A 717 4.05 0.36 17.25
C THR A 717 5.11 -0.52 17.94
N MET A 718 4.80 -0.99 19.15
CA MET A 718 5.68 -1.89 19.91
C MET A 718 5.81 -3.26 19.24
N PHE A 719 4.70 -3.80 18.72
CA PHE A 719 4.61 -5.12 18.11
C PHE A 719 4.01 -5.08 16.70
N PRO A 720 4.80 -4.73 15.68
CA PRO A 720 4.32 -4.77 14.30
C PRO A 720 3.96 -6.16 13.80
N ASP A 721 4.64 -7.18 14.33
CA ASP A 721 4.38 -8.58 13.97
C ASP A 721 3.26 -9.20 14.84
N LEU A 722 2.35 -8.37 15.37
CA LEU A 722 1.18 -8.83 16.12
C LEU A 722 0.39 -9.84 15.25
N ARG A 723 0.29 -11.07 15.73
CA ARG A 723 -0.40 -12.15 15.03
C ARG A 723 -1.90 -11.94 15.16
N VAL A 724 -2.58 -11.83 14.04
CA VAL A 724 -4.03 -11.72 13.97
C VAL A 724 -4.61 -13.04 13.50
N GLU A 725 -5.48 -13.65 14.30
CA GLU A 725 -6.19 -14.88 13.94
C GLU A 725 -7.69 -14.68 14.02
N VAL A 726 -8.39 -15.29 13.07
CA VAL A 726 -9.85 -15.34 13.02
C VAL A 726 -10.24 -16.79 13.25
N LEU A 727 -10.91 -17.06 14.37
CA LEU A 727 -11.29 -18.41 14.77
C LEU A 727 -12.80 -18.64 14.61
N PRO A 728 -13.21 -19.80 14.05
CA PRO A 728 -14.61 -20.22 14.01
C PRO A 728 -15.11 -20.76 15.37
N ASP A 729 -16.43 -20.92 15.48
CA ASP A 729 -17.07 -21.65 16.59
C ASP A 729 -17.31 -23.10 16.17
N ASP A 730 -16.31 -23.96 16.42
CA ASP A 730 -16.32 -25.38 16.02
C ASP A 730 -17.51 -26.16 16.61
N ALA A 731 -17.97 -25.78 17.81
CA ALA A 731 -19.14 -26.39 18.45
C ALA A 731 -20.45 -26.01 17.73
N ALA A 732 -20.60 -24.74 17.31
CA ALA A 732 -21.75 -24.31 16.53
C ALA A 732 -21.76 -24.87 15.10
N LEU A 733 -20.59 -24.97 14.45
CA LEU A 733 -20.46 -25.55 13.12
C LEU A 733 -20.78 -27.04 13.11
N SER A 734 -20.24 -27.80 14.07
CA SER A 734 -20.55 -29.23 14.22
C SER A 734 -22.03 -29.49 14.55
N ALA A 735 -22.66 -28.64 15.37
CA ALA A 735 -24.10 -28.72 15.64
C ALA A 735 -24.97 -28.41 14.41
N ALA A 736 -24.49 -27.55 13.50
CA ALA A 736 -25.14 -27.21 12.24
C ALA A 736 -24.86 -28.22 11.12
N GLY A 737 -23.92 -29.16 11.31
CA GLY A 737 -23.45 -30.08 10.27
C GLY A 737 -22.64 -29.39 9.17
N GLU A 738 -22.07 -28.21 9.45
CA GLU A 738 -21.24 -27.44 8.53
C GLU A 738 -19.75 -27.64 8.85
N GLU A 739 -18.90 -27.81 7.84
CA GLU A 739 -17.45 -27.87 8.02
C GLU A 739 -16.85 -26.46 8.14
N ALA A 740 -15.65 -26.36 8.72
CA ALA A 740 -14.90 -25.10 8.78
C ALA A 740 -14.72 -24.53 7.35
N PRO A 741 -14.96 -23.22 7.12
CA PRO A 741 -14.99 -22.70 5.75
C PRO A 741 -13.61 -22.78 5.09
N ALA A 742 -13.56 -23.37 3.91
CA ALA A 742 -12.36 -23.43 3.08
C ALA A 742 -11.93 -22.01 2.65
N GLY A 743 -10.63 -21.69 2.76
CA GLY A 743 -10.06 -20.41 2.34
C GLY A 743 -9.29 -19.69 3.44
N ALA A 744 -8.62 -18.61 3.07
CA ALA A 744 -7.87 -17.81 4.03
C ALA A 744 -8.85 -17.06 4.95
N PRO A 745 -8.72 -17.15 6.28
CA PRO A 745 -9.63 -16.47 7.20
C PRO A 745 -9.36 -14.96 7.30
N LEU A 746 -8.13 -14.53 6.96
CA LEU A 746 -7.71 -13.13 6.85
C LEU A 746 -7.19 -12.89 5.44
N LEU A 747 -7.75 -11.90 4.74
CA LEU A 747 -7.50 -11.67 3.31
C LEU A 747 -6.43 -10.60 3.07
N ARG A 748 -6.40 -9.56 3.89
CA ARG A 748 -5.39 -8.50 3.88
C ARG A 748 -5.08 -8.11 5.32
N HIS A 749 -3.80 -7.95 5.63
CA HIS A 749 -3.31 -7.45 6.90
C HIS A 749 -2.13 -6.53 6.62
N GLU A 750 -2.19 -5.30 7.11
CA GLU A 750 -1.17 -4.29 6.87
C GLU A 750 -1.14 -3.25 7.99
N ILE A 751 0.05 -2.77 8.32
CA ILE A 751 0.24 -1.60 9.18
C ILE A 751 0.29 -0.38 8.26
N VAL A 752 -0.76 0.45 8.35
CA VAL A 752 -0.96 1.60 7.45
C VAL A 752 -0.02 2.74 7.83
N THR A 753 0.16 2.96 9.12
CA THR A 753 1.08 3.94 9.71
C THR A 753 1.47 3.47 11.10
N ASP A 754 2.46 4.11 11.71
CA ASP A 754 2.86 3.81 13.08
C ASP A 754 1.64 3.86 14.02
N GLY A 755 1.43 2.76 14.76
CA GLY A 755 0.30 2.59 15.67
C GLY A 755 -1.04 2.23 15.02
N VAL A 756 -1.16 2.09 13.68
CA VAL A 756 -2.44 1.77 13.00
C VAL A 756 -2.34 0.52 12.14
N MET A 757 -3.10 -0.50 12.52
CA MET A 757 -3.24 -1.78 11.82
C MET A 757 -4.62 -1.88 11.15
N MET A 758 -4.64 -2.49 9.95
CA MET A 758 -5.84 -2.76 9.18
C MET A 758 -5.92 -4.24 8.81
N GLY A 759 -7.09 -4.85 9.01
CA GLY A 759 -7.39 -6.23 8.62
C GLY A 759 -8.67 -6.33 7.80
N PHE A 760 -8.67 -7.15 6.74
CA PHE A 760 -9.85 -7.44 5.92
C PHE A 760 -10.22 -8.93 5.90
N MET A 761 -11.52 -9.20 5.88
CA MET A 761 -12.13 -10.52 5.94
C MET A 761 -13.33 -10.61 4.98
N ASP A 762 -13.70 -11.81 4.54
CA ASP A 762 -14.94 -12.09 3.77
C ASP A 762 -16.12 -12.50 4.67
N ARG A 763 -15.83 -13.11 5.82
CA ARG A 763 -16.83 -13.63 6.77
C ARG A 763 -17.47 -12.53 7.61
N VAL A 764 -18.75 -12.74 7.94
CA VAL A 764 -19.54 -11.82 8.77
C VAL A 764 -19.07 -11.87 10.23
N PRO A 765 -18.69 -10.74 10.85
CA PRO A 765 -18.39 -10.69 12.27
C PRO A 765 -19.56 -11.20 13.11
N GLY A 766 -19.36 -12.25 13.92
CA GLY A 766 -20.34 -12.79 14.86
C GLY A 766 -21.08 -14.02 14.34
N SER A 767 -20.84 -14.39 13.08
CA SER A 767 -21.28 -15.67 12.52
C SER A 767 -20.52 -16.85 13.13
N ALA A 768 -21.04 -18.07 12.98
CA ALA A 768 -20.33 -19.29 13.39
C ALA A 768 -18.95 -19.44 12.72
N GLN A 769 -18.77 -18.83 11.55
CA GLN A 769 -17.52 -18.86 10.79
C GLN A 769 -16.48 -17.83 11.25
N PHE A 770 -16.92 -16.80 12.00
CA PHE A 770 -16.08 -15.76 12.59
C PHE A 770 -16.60 -15.40 13.99
N ALA A 771 -16.26 -16.26 14.95
CA ALA A 771 -16.74 -16.16 16.32
C ALA A 771 -15.78 -15.42 17.26
N SER A 772 -14.48 -15.49 16.99
CA SER A 772 -13.49 -14.71 17.74
C SER A 772 -12.35 -14.17 16.88
N LEU A 773 -11.86 -12.99 17.28
CA LEU A 773 -10.67 -12.35 16.73
C LEU A 773 -9.59 -12.38 17.81
N VAL A 774 -8.43 -12.97 17.52
CA VAL A 774 -7.34 -13.12 18.49
C VAL A 774 -6.15 -12.31 18.03
N PHE A 775 -5.72 -11.37 18.86
CA PHE A 775 -4.44 -10.69 18.71
C PHE A 775 -3.43 -11.36 19.63
N THR A 776 -2.36 -11.91 19.09
CA THR A 776 -1.33 -12.60 19.87
C THR A 776 0.00 -11.89 19.67
N GLN A 777 0.68 -11.61 20.78
CA GLN A 777 2.05 -11.10 20.73
C GLN A 777 2.96 -12.09 19.97
N PRO A 778 3.86 -11.63 19.10
CA PRO A 778 4.71 -12.52 18.31
C PRO A 778 5.63 -13.37 19.19
N ALA A 779 5.64 -14.69 18.95
CA ALA A 779 6.40 -15.66 19.77
C ALA A 779 7.94 -15.56 19.65
N HIS A 780 8.45 -14.86 18.63
CA HIS A 780 9.89 -14.73 18.39
C HIS A 780 10.54 -13.61 19.24
N GLN A 781 9.75 -12.74 19.87
CA GLN A 781 10.23 -11.83 20.91
C GLN A 781 10.09 -12.51 22.27
N GLN A 782 10.91 -13.54 22.51
CA GLN A 782 11.01 -14.11 23.85
C GLN A 782 11.51 -13.02 24.80
N ARG A 783 10.81 -12.79 25.90
CA ARG A 783 11.20 -11.83 26.93
C ARG A 783 11.37 -12.60 28.23
N PHE A 784 12.37 -12.26 29.01
CA PHE A 784 12.49 -12.79 30.37
C PHE A 784 12.15 -11.66 31.32
N ALA A 785 11.28 -11.94 32.28
CA ALA A 785 10.87 -10.98 33.29
C ALA A 785 11.11 -11.58 34.68
N VAL A 786 11.40 -10.72 35.65
CA VAL A 786 11.54 -11.11 37.06
C VAL A 786 10.24 -11.71 37.59
N ALA A 787 9.13 -11.05 37.28
CA ALA A 787 7.85 -11.25 37.94
C ALA A 787 6.68 -10.66 37.13
N ARG A 788 5.45 -11.02 37.50
CA ARG A 788 4.24 -10.38 36.95
C ARG A 788 4.09 -8.94 37.43
N GLY A 789 4.58 -8.60 38.62
CA GLY A 789 4.64 -7.22 39.11
C GLY A 789 5.89 -7.03 39.93
N LEU A 790 6.54 -5.88 39.80
CA LEU A 790 7.74 -5.52 40.55
C LEU A 790 7.64 -4.05 40.93
N ASP A 791 7.64 -3.76 42.22
CA ASP A 791 7.63 -2.41 42.77
C ASP A 791 8.83 -2.23 43.70
N ALA A 792 9.07 -1.01 44.19
CA ALA A 792 10.17 -0.72 45.11
C ALA A 792 10.11 -1.49 46.44
N THR A 793 8.96 -2.10 46.77
CA THR A 793 8.73 -2.82 48.03
C THR A 793 8.21 -4.24 47.86
N GLU A 794 7.67 -4.61 46.70
CA GLU A 794 6.96 -5.88 46.51
C GLU A 794 7.32 -6.56 45.19
N VAL A 795 7.38 -7.89 45.20
CA VAL A 795 7.48 -8.72 43.97
C VAL A 795 6.29 -9.67 43.92
N LYS A 796 5.58 -9.70 42.80
CA LYS A 796 4.43 -10.57 42.56
C LYS A 796 4.75 -11.62 41.51
N VAL A 797 4.95 -12.87 41.94
CA VAL A 797 5.31 -13.99 41.05
C VAL A 797 4.22 -15.05 41.03
N ASP A 798 3.77 -15.36 39.81
CA ASP A 798 2.85 -16.46 39.55
C ASP A 798 3.67 -17.70 39.15
N ILE A 799 3.79 -18.70 40.02
CA ILE A 799 4.45 -19.97 39.68
C ILE A 799 3.54 -20.74 38.73
N ARG A 800 4.03 -21.00 37.51
CA ARG A 800 3.23 -21.59 36.43
C ARG A 800 3.27 -23.11 36.46
N ARG A 801 2.20 -23.73 35.97
CA ARG A 801 2.14 -25.19 35.77
C ARG A 801 3.10 -25.61 34.66
N GLN A 802 3.92 -26.61 34.96
CA GLN A 802 4.86 -27.23 34.01
C GLN A 802 4.67 -28.74 34.08
N TYR A 803 4.82 -29.43 32.95
CA TYR A 803 4.40 -30.82 32.79
C TYR A 803 5.57 -31.67 32.30
N THR A 804 5.66 -32.91 32.79
CA THR A 804 6.60 -33.95 32.29
C THR A 804 5.89 -35.05 31.51
N VAL A 805 4.58 -34.92 31.31
CA VAL A 805 3.74 -35.82 30.51
C VAL A 805 3.61 -35.35 29.05
N ASP A 806 3.12 -36.23 28.18
CA ASP A 806 2.86 -35.91 26.78
C ASP A 806 1.72 -34.90 26.60
N GLN A 807 1.64 -34.31 25.40
CA GLN A 807 0.68 -33.24 25.11
C GLN A 807 -0.78 -33.68 25.31
N ALA A 808 -1.14 -34.90 24.90
CA ALA A 808 -2.52 -35.37 25.01
C ALA A 808 -2.96 -35.47 26.47
N THR A 809 -2.10 -36.00 27.35
CA THR A 809 -2.36 -36.04 28.79
C THR A 809 -2.35 -34.64 29.41
N ARG A 810 -1.44 -33.74 29.01
CA ARG A 810 -1.44 -32.34 29.47
C ARG A 810 -2.75 -31.62 29.18
N GLU A 811 -3.39 -31.90 28.04
CA GLU A 811 -4.64 -31.27 27.64
C GLU A 811 -5.84 -31.68 28.51
N THR A 812 -5.72 -32.76 29.30
CA THR A 812 -6.77 -33.21 30.23
C THR A 812 -6.86 -32.36 31.51
N ASP A 813 -5.82 -31.59 31.85
CA ASP A 813 -5.82 -30.72 33.02
C ASP A 813 -6.66 -29.45 32.78
N LYS A 814 -7.78 -29.35 33.49
CA LYS A 814 -8.72 -28.22 33.40
C LYS A 814 -8.12 -26.90 33.91
N ASP A 815 -7.17 -26.97 34.84
CA ASP A 815 -6.56 -25.80 35.48
C ASP A 815 -5.20 -25.42 34.86
N ARG A 816 -4.87 -25.97 33.68
CA ARG A 816 -3.55 -25.78 33.03
C ARG A 816 -3.10 -24.33 32.82
N HIS A 817 -4.05 -23.41 32.74
CA HIS A 817 -3.82 -21.98 32.50
C HIS A 817 -3.85 -21.14 33.79
N LYS A 818 -4.09 -21.75 34.95
CA LYS A 818 -4.07 -21.07 36.25
C LYS A 818 -2.69 -21.22 36.90
N ALA A 819 -2.26 -20.18 37.63
CA ALA A 819 -1.07 -20.24 38.47
C ALA A 819 -1.24 -21.29 39.58
N LEU A 820 -0.16 -21.97 39.96
CA LEU A 820 -0.15 -22.91 41.09
C LEU A 820 -0.10 -22.18 42.43
N LYS A 821 0.76 -21.17 42.51
CA LYS A 821 0.97 -20.35 43.69
C LYS A 821 1.30 -18.92 43.24
N GLU A 822 0.61 -17.96 43.84
CA GLU A 822 0.94 -16.54 43.74
C GLU A 822 1.78 -16.18 44.97
N LEU A 823 2.98 -15.64 44.76
CA LEU A 823 3.84 -15.14 45.82
C LEU A 823 3.55 -13.65 46.03
N GLY A 824 3.36 -13.27 47.29
CA GLY A 824 3.02 -11.91 47.71
C GLY A 824 4.12 -11.20 48.52
N PRO A 825 3.85 -9.96 48.95
CA PRO A 825 4.84 -9.05 49.56
C PRO A 825 5.47 -9.55 50.87
N ASP A 826 4.74 -10.36 51.64
CA ASP A 826 5.05 -10.72 53.03
C ASP A 826 5.59 -12.16 53.20
N ASP A 827 5.98 -12.84 52.13
CA ASP A 827 6.48 -14.21 52.22
C ASP A 827 7.89 -14.26 52.83
N ALA A 828 8.09 -15.09 53.88
CA ALA A 828 9.33 -15.19 54.67
C ALA A 828 10.58 -15.68 53.89
N LYS A 829 10.44 -16.00 52.60
CA LYS A 829 11.49 -16.46 51.69
C LYS A 829 11.49 -15.61 50.42
N ASN A 830 12.10 -14.44 50.53
CA ASN A 830 12.17 -13.48 49.43
C ASN A 830 13.04 -14.01 48.27
N ILE A 831 12.54 -13.85 47.04
CA ILE A 831 13.14 -14.31 45.78
C ILE A 831 13.93 -13.22 45.04
N PHE A 832 13.83 -11.96 45.48
CA PHE A 832 14.41 -10.81 44.80
C PHE A 832 15.10 -9.86 45.79
N ILE A 833 16.26 -9.34 45.44
CA ILE A 833 17.05 -8.46 46.32
C ILE A 833 17.00 -7.04 45.76
N TRP A 834 16.37 -6.12 46.51
CA TRP A 834 16.36 -4.69 46.19
C TRP A 834 17.73 -4.05 46.44
N GLY A 835 18.34 -4.21 47.62
CA GLY A 835 19.63 -3.58 47.94
C GLY A 835 20.59 -4.45 48.75
N SER A 836 21.87 -4.05 48.79
CA SER A 836 22.93 -4.73 49.57
C SER A 836 22.64 -4.72 51.08
N GLU A 837 22.07 -3.62 51.59
CA GLU A 837 21.52 -3.47 52.93
C GLU A 837 20.22 -2.62 52.87
N PRO A 838 19.14 -2.99 53.58
CA PRO A 838 17.92 -2.18 53.60
C PRO A 838 18.17 -0.74 54.09
N GLY A 839 17.88 0.26 53.26
CA GLY A 839 17.83 1.67 53.66
C GLY A 839 19.15 2.47 53.69
N LYS A 840 20.28 1.97 53.19
CA LYS A 840 21.58 2.70 53.21
C LYS A 840 22.02 3.41 51.92
N GLY A 841 21.21 3.39 50.86
CA GLY A 841 21.30 4.37 49.76
C GLY A 841 22.54 4.33 48.84
N LEU A 842 23.34 3.26 48.82
CA LEU A 842 24.57 3.21 47.99
C LEU A 842 24.67 2.04 46.99
N SER A 843 23.69 1.13 46.91
CA SER A 843 23.63 0.14 45.81
C SER A 843 22.28 -0.59 45.76
N ASP A 844 21.37 -0.10 44.92
CA ASP A 844 20.16 -0.82 44.50
C ASP A 844 20.58 -2.01 43.60
N LEU A 845 20.75 -3.19 44.21
CA LEU A 845 21.28 -4.40 43.57
C LEU A 845 20.30 -4.94 42.52
N ARG A 846 19.00 -4.98 42.81
CA ARG A 846 17.94 -5.41 41.86
C ARG A 846 18.16 -6.78 41.23
N ILE A 847 18.63 -7.78 41.99
CA ILE A 847 19.00 -9.10 41.47
C ILE A 847 18.04 -10.22 41.89
N LEU A 848 17.87 -11.24 41.04
CA LEU A 848 17.19 -12.47 41.46
C LEU A 848 18.07 -13.27 42.43
N ARG A 849 17.44 -13.88 43.43
CA ARG A 849 18.11 -14.73 44.41
C ARG A 849 18.20 -16.18 43.89
N LEU A 850 19.27 -16.47 43.17
CA LEU A 850 19.63 -17.82 42.72
C LEU A 850 20.56 -18.48 43.76
N PRO A 851 20.43 -19.78 44.08
CA PRO A 851 19.54 -20.81 43.52
C PRO A 851 18.11 -20.83 44.09
N GLN A 852 17.84 -20.06 45.15
CA GLN A 852 16.61 -20.22 45.95
C GLN A 852 15.31 -20.12 45.14
N PHE A 853 15.24 -19.22 44.15
CA PHE A 853 14.06 -19.09 43.30
C PHE A 853 13.81 -20.35 42.46
N ALA A 854 14.86 -20.97 41.91
CA ALA A 854 14.75 -22.20 41.14
C ALA A 854 14.30 -23.38 42.00
N ASP A 855 14.77 -23.46 43.25
CA ASP A 855 14.37 -24.50 44.19
C ASP A 855 12.91 -24.32 44.66
N LEU A 856 12.47 -23.07 44.86
CA LEU A 856 11.08 -22.75 45.22
C LEU A 856 10.10 -23.14 44.10
N GLN A 857 10.47 -22.89 42.83
CA GLN A 857 9.71 -23.32 41.67
C GLN A 857 9.56 -24.85 41.67
N LEU A 858 10.67 -25.58 41.81
CA LEU A 858 10.67 -27.05 41.81
C LEU A 858 9.82 -27.62 42.95
N GLN A 859 9.97 -27.10 44.17
CA GLN A 859 9.18 -27.54 45.32
C GLN A 859 7.68 -27.33 45.08
N THR A 860 7.31 -26.15 44.57
CA THR A 860 5.90 -25.82 44.28
C THR A 860 5.31 -26.72 43.18
N LEU A 861 6.09 -27.05 42.15
CA LEU A 861 5.67 -27.98 41.10
C LEU A 861 5.44 -29.39 41.65
N ARG A 862 6.31 -29.88 42.53
CA ARG A 862 6.18 -31.23 43.11
C ARG A 862 5.01 -31.35 44.08
N GLU A 863 4.73 -30.32 44.87
CA GLU A 863 3.66 -30.32 45.86
C GLU A 863 2.29 -29.93 45.28
N GLY A 864 2.27 -29.01 44.30
CA GLY A 864 1.06 -28.39 43.79
C GLY A 864 0.48 -29.00 42.51
N MET A 865 1.26 -29.80 41.77
CA MET A 865 0.76 -30.45 40.56
C MET A 865 -0.12 -31.66 40.91
N GLY A 866 -1.27 -31.76 40.25
CA GLY A 866 -2.17 -32.91 40.40
C GLY A 866 -1.63 -34.20 39.79
N SER A 867 -2.47 -35.24 39.76
CA SER A 867 -2.18 -36.51 39.12
C SER A 867 -3.22 -36.87 38.07
N HIS A 868 -2.79 -37.54 37.00
CA HIS A 868 -3.65 -38.20 36.02
C HIS A 868 -3.49 -39.71 36.12
N ASP A 869 -4.58 -40.45 36.31
CA ASP A 869 -4.56 -41.92 36.44
C ASP A 869 -3.52 -42.46 37.45
N GLY A 870 -3.33 -41.74 38.56
CA GLY A 870 -2.38 -42.10 39.63
C GLY A 870 -0.91 -41.79 39.34
N LYS A 871 -0.58 -41.21 38.17
CA LYS A 871 0.75 -40.67 37.86
C LYS A 871 0.77 -39.15 38.04
N PRO A 872 1.81 -38.56 38.66
CA PRO A 872 1.88 -37.11 38.81
C PRO A 872 2.04 -36.44 37.44
N TYR A 873 1.44 -35.26 37.25
CA TYR A 873 1.60 -34.47 36.01
C TYR A 873 3.04 -33.94 35.84
N PHE A 874 3.79 -33.86 36.93
CA PHE A 874 5.19 -33.42 36.99
C PHE A 874 6.00 -34.42 37.81
N ASP A 875 7.03 -35.00 37.19
CA ASP A 875 7.92 -36.00 37.77
C ASP A 875 9.38 -35.63 37.45
N ASP A 876 9.90 -34.65 38.21
CA ASP A 876 11.30 -34.24 38.14
C ASP A 876 11.81 -33.81 39.53
N ASN A 877 13.07 -34.11 39.82
CA ASN A 877 13.74 -33.88 41.11
C ASN A 877 14.88 -32.85 41.03
N THR A 878 15.21 -32.30 39.86
CA THR A 878 16.33 -31.34 39.70
C THR A 878 15.86 -30.01 39.12
N ALA A 879 16.18 -28.91 39.79
CA ALA A 879 15.98 -27.58 39.24
C ALA A 879 17.01 -27.36 38.13
N THR A 880 16.56 -27.18 36.87
CA THR A 880 17.44 -27.00 35.72
C THR A 880 17.32 -25.60 35.11
N SER A 881 18.34 -25.13 34.39
CA SER A 881 18.26 -23.85 33.67
C SER A 881 17.14 -23.83 32.63
N ALA A 882 16.90 -24.94 31.93
CA ALA A 882 15.77 -25.09 31.01
C ALA A 882 14.42 -24.93 31.73
N LEU A 883 14.22 -25.62 32.86
CA LEU A 883 13.00 -25.51 33.68
C LEU A 883 12.80 -24.09 34.24
N PHE A 884 13.88 -23.47 34.71
CA PHE A 884 13.86 -22.12 35.26
C PHE A 884 13.59 -21.06 34.17
N SER A 885 14.17 -21.24 32.98
CA SER A 885 13.92 -20.37 31.83
C SER A 885 12.45 -20.34 31.44
N MET A 886 11.72 -21.45 31.57
CA MET A 886 10.27 -21.51 31.34
C MET A 886 9.45 -20.69 32.35
N GLN A 887 9.94 -20.54 33.58
CA GLN A 887 9.31 -19.70 34.61
C GLN A 887 9.64 -18.22 34.43
N LEU A 888 10.88 -17.90 34.06
CA LEU A 888 11.29 -16.52 33.75
C LEU A 888 10.71 -15.99 32.43
N ASN A 889 10.35 -16.88 31.51
CA ASN A 889 9.78 -16.50 30.22
C ASN A 889 8.49 -15.71 30.45
N ASP A 890 8.43 -14.46 29.98
CA ASP A 890 7.23 -13.64 30.05
C ASP A 890 6.12 -14.31 29.23
N PRO A 891 4.87 -14.41 29.73
CA PRO A 891 3.84 -15.10 28.99
C PRO A 891 3.51 -14.29 27.73
N ILE A 892 3.32 -15.00 26.62
CA ILE A 892 2.81 -14.38 25.40
C ILE A 892 1.36 -13.99 25.66
N TYR A 893 1.09 -12.69 25.77
CA TYR A 893 -0.26 -12.21 25.96
C TYR A 893 -1.04 -12.33 24.65
N ASN A 894 -2.27 -12.80 24.77
CA ASN A 894 -3.24 -12.74 23.69
C ASN A 894 -4.52 -12.03 24.14
N LEU A 895 -5.05 -11.20 23.24
CA LEU A 895 -6.36 -10.59 23.38
C LEU A 895 -7.34 -11.37 22.50
N THR A 896 -8.17 -12.19 23.13
CA THR A 896 -9.26 -12.89 22.47
C THR A 896 -10.53 -12.07 22.58
N ILE A 897 -11.02 -11.61 21.44
CA ILE A 897 -12.27 -10.87 21.33
C ILE A 897 -13.36 -11.85 20.92
N CYS A 898 -14.22 -12.23 21.86
CA CYS A 898 -15.42 -13.02 21.58
C CYS A 898 -16.47 -12.13 20.90
N VAL A 899 -16.51 -12.22 19.58
CA VAL A 899 -17.37 -11.45 18.68
C VAL A 899 -18.84 -11.84 18.97
N LYS A 900 -19.16 -13.12 19.19
CA LYS A 900 -20.54 -13.58 19.48
C LYS A 900 -21.16 -13.05 20.78
N GLU A 901 -20.39 -12.93 21.87
CA GLU A 901 -20.90 -12.59 23.21
C GLU A 901 -20.98 -11.08 23.46
N LYS A 902 -19.96 -10.32 23.03
CA LYS A 902 -19.90 -8.86 23.22
C LYS A 902 -20.68 -8.06 22.17
N LEU A 903 -20.99 -8.66 21.01
CA LEU A 903 -21.67 -7.99 19.88
C LEU A 903 -23.18 -8.19 19.85
N SER A 904 -23.79 -8.56 20.99
CA SER A 904 -25.23 -8.28 21.21
C SER A 904 -25.50 -6.77 21.41
N SER A 905 -24.46 -5.93 21.42
CA SER A 905 -24.58 -4.48 21.25
C SER A 905 -25.11 -4.15 19.84
N LYS A 906 -26.13 -3.29 19.78
CA LYS A 906 -26.89 -2.95 18.56
C LYS A 906 -26.04 -2.48 17.36
N ASP A 907 -24.82 -2.01 17.59
CA ASP A 907 -24.00 -1.31 16.61
C ASP A 907 -23.33 -2.24 15.58
N VAL A 908 -22.80 -3.40 15.99
CA VAL A 908 -22.14 -4.33 15.05
C VAL A 908 -23.12 -5.25 14.34
N ALA A 909 -24.30 -5.50 14.93
CA ALA A 909 -25.42 -6.12 14.23
C ALA A 909 -25.80 -5.34 12.95
N GLY A 910 -25.62 -4.00 12.97
CA GLY A 910 -25.83 -3.12 11.82
C GLY A 910 -24.91 -3.40 10.62
N LEU A 911 -23.80 -4.12 10.78
CA LEU A 911 -22.92 -4.54 9.68
C LEU A 911 -23.52 -5.68 8.84
N THR A 912 -24.54 -6.37 9.36
CA THR A 912 -25.09 -7.57 8.74
C THR A 912 -26.36 -7.27 7.92
N PRO A 913 -26.57 -7.92 6.76
CA PRO A 913 -27.83 -7.81 6.06
C PRO A 913 -28.98 -8.40 6.91
N PRO A 914 -30.16 -7.76 6.96
CA PRO A 914 -31.29 -8.29 7.71
C PRO A 914 -31.72 -9.67 7.17
N GLY A 915 -31.52 -10.73 7.97
CA GLY A 915 -31.96 -12.09 7.67
C GLY A 915 -30.94 -13.01 6.96
N ALA A 916 -29.69 -12.58 6.74
CA ALA A 916 -28.66 -13.40 6.09
C ALA A 916 -27.70 -14.06 7.10
N SER A 917 -27.58 -15.38 7.07
CA SER A 917 -26.58 -16.16 7.84
C SER A 917 -25.24 -16.32 7.12
N SER A 918 -25.16 -15.97 5.82
CA SER A 918 -23.97 -16.13 4.98
C SER A 918 -23.56 -14.82 4.29
N SER A 919 -22.26 -14.66 4.04
CA SER A 919 -21.70 -13.50 3.34
C SER A 919 -22.18 -13.45 1.88
N GLU A 920 -22.91 -12.40 1.51
CA GLU A 920 -23.28 -12.16 0.12
C GLU A 920 -22.03 -11.94 -0.76
N ILE A 921 -22.03 -12.43 -1.99
CA ILE A 921 -20.90 -12.29 -2.92
C ILE A 921 -20.87 -10.86 -3.48
N ARG A 922 -19.73 -10.17 -3.35
CA ARG A 922 -19.54 -8.83 -3.92
C ARG A 922 -19.24 -8.90 -5.42
N THR A 923 -20.27 -8.67 -6.24
CA THR A 923 -20.17 -8.51 -7.70
C THR A 923 -20.48 -7.06 -8.12
N LEU A 924 -20.07 -6.67 -9.32
CA LEU A 924 -20.37 -5.37 -9.91
C LEU A 924 -21.80 -5.32 -10.45
N LYS A 925 -22.51 -4.20 -10.22
CA LYS A 925 -23.93 -4.01 -10.55
C LYS A 925 -24.18 -2.88 -11.55
N GLN A 926 -23.24 -1.95 -11.73
CA GLN A 926 -23.24 -0.95 -12.80
C GLN A 926 -22.92 -1.62 -14.15
N LEU A 927 -23.91 -2.32 -14.70
CA LEU A 927 -23.82 -3.10 -15.95
C LEU A 927 -24.60 -2.45 -17.12
N GLY A 928 -25.35 -1.37 -16.88
CA GLY A 928 -26.00 -0.61 -17.95
C GLY A 928 -25.02 0.28 -18.71
N THR A 929 -25.31 0.54 -19.98
CA THR A 929 -24.46 1.38 -20.84
C THR A 929 -24.64 2.86 -20.50
N ALA A 930 -23.53 3.61 -20.45
CA ALA A 930 -23.59 5.07 -20.31
C ALA A 930 -24.08 5.69 -21.62
N LEU A 931 -25.31 6.19 -21.65
CA LEU A 931 -25.89 6.83 -22.82
C LEU A 931 -25.54 8.32 -22.80
N VAL A 932 -24.91 8.81 -23.88
CA VAL A 932 -24.91 10.25 -24.15
C VAL A 932 -26.24 10.56 -24.83
N ASN A 933 -27.06 11.44 -24.24
CA ASN A 933 -28.22 11.97 -24.93
C ASN A 933 -27.74 12.69 -26.20
N ASN A 934 -27.86 12.02 -27.35
CA ASN A 934 -27.71 12.67 -28.64
C ASN A 934 -28.78 13.76 -28.71
N PHE A 935 -28.37 15.03 -28.65
CA PHE A 935 -29.27 16.16 -28.85
C PHE A 935 -30.03 15.97 -30.17
N ALA A 936 -31.35 15.78 -30.05
CA ALA A 936 -32.34 15.69 -31.13
C ALA A 936 -32.01 14.71 -32.28
N LYS A 937 -32.48 13.46 -32.17
CA LYS A 937 -32.94 12.75 -33.37
C LYS A 937 -34.21 13.46 -33.85
N GLU A 938 -34.15 14.15 -34.97
CA GLU A 938 -35.37 14.39 -35.75
C GLU A 938 -36.04 13.03 -36.01
N PRO A 939 -37.38 12.93 -35.91
CA PRO A 939 -38.07 11.68 -36.19
C PRO A 939 -37.78 11.28 -37.63
N GLU A 940 -37.35 10.03 -37.78
CA GLU A 940 -37.00 9.36 -39.04
C GLU A 940 -37.93 9.76 -40.19
N SER A 941 -37.43 10.59 -41.12
CA SER A 941 -37.97 10.62 -42.47
C SER A 941 -37.51 9.33 -43.16
N LYS A 942 -38.50 8.55 -43.61
CA LYS A 942 -38.31 7.41 -44.51
C LYS A 942 -37.24 7.71 -45.55
N ASP A 943 -36.40 6.73 -45.85
CA ASP A 943 -35.45 6.66 -46.97
C ASP A 943 -35.88 7.45 -48.21
N THR A 944 -35.69 8.77 -48.18
CA THR A 944 -35.90 9.68 -49.28
C THR A 944 -34.70 10.59 -49.28
N LEU A 945 -33.74 10.21 -50.11
CA LEU A 945 -32.55 10.98 -50.42
C LEU A 945 -32.96 12.40 -50.86
N SER A 946 -32.40 13.41 -50.21
CA SER A 946 -32.50 14.81 -50.61
C SER A 946 -31.94 15.00 -52.04
N PRO A 947 -32.57 15.81 -52.92
CA PRO A 947 -32.14 16.00 -54.32
C PRO A 947 -30.82 16.75 -54.55
N TRP A 948 -30.03 17.05 -53.53
CA TRP A 948 -28.90 18.01 -53.62
C TRP A 948 -27.50 17.38 -53.73
N ASP A 949 -27.37 16.06 -53.93
CA ASP A 949 -26.08 15.42 -54.24
C ASP A 949 -26.00 15.00 -55.72
N LYS A 950 -26.23 15.96 -56.62
CA LYS A 950 -25.90 15.86 -58.05
C LYS A 950 -24.81 16.85 -58.45
N SER A 951 -23.72 16.90 -57.71
CA SER A 951 -22.43 17.41 -58.19
C SER A 951 -21.37 16.93 -57.22
N ASP A 952 -20.79 15.77 -57.54
CA ASP A 952 -19.35 15.53 -57.55
C ASP A 952 -19.12 14.02 -57.48
N GLU A 953 -18.71 13.45 -58.62
CA GLU A 953 -17.90 12.25 -58.62
C GLU A 953 -16.63 12.56 -57.84
N TYR A 954 -16.57 12.17 -56.58
CA TYR A 954 -15.31 12.07 -55.85
C TYR A 954 -15.01 10.61 -55.55
N ASP A 955 -13.97 10.14 -56.23
CA ASP A 955 -13.34 8.86 -56.04
C ASP A 955 -12.74 8.76 -54.62
N GLY A 956 -12.59 7.53 -54.14
CA GLY A 956 -12.41 7.22 -52.73
C GLY A 956 -11.16 7.80 -52.05
N THR A 957 -11.18 7.67 -50.72
CA THR A 957 -10.15 8.02 -49.73
C THR A 957 -10.06 9.51 -49.38
N ALA A 958 -10.60 9.88 -48.22
CA ALA A 958 -10.29 11.17 -47.60
C ALA A 958 -8.83 11.17 -47.11
N THR A 959 -7.90 11.42 -48.02
CA THR A 959 -6.56 11.87 -47.66
C THR A 959 -6.65 13.37 -47.37
N PHE A 960 -6.45 13.77 -46.11
CA PHE A 960 -6.24 15.17 -45.76
C PHE A 960 -4.93 15.67 -46.41
N ARG A 961 -5.03 16.21 -47.62
CA ARG A 961 -3.94 16.92 -48.30
C ARG A 961 -4.36 18.37 -48.52
N ARG A 962 -3.44 19.30 -48.26
CA ARG A 962 -3.61 20.73 -48.57
C ARG A 962 -3.91 20.88 -50.06
N HIS A 963 -4.86 21.75 -50.41
CA HIS A 963 -5.15 22.11 -51.80
C HIS A 963 -3.86 22.56 -52.49
N LYS A 964 -3.62 22.13 -53.73
CA LYS A 964 -2.35 22.40 -54.45
C LYS A 964 -2.06 23.89 -54.59
N ASP A 965 -3.11 24.69 -54.69
CA ASP A 965 -3.03 26.15 -54.85
C ASP A 965 -3.12 26.90 -53.50
N TYR A 966 -3.13 26.19 -52.37
CA TYR A 966 -3.09 26.82 -51.05
C TYR A 966 -1.68 27.37 -50.81
N THR A 967 -1.50 28.65 -51.06
CA THR A 967 -0.41 29.44 -50.49
C THR A 967 -0.90 30.05 -49.18
N PRO A 968 -0.28 29.74 -48.02
CA PRO A 968 -0.67 30.40 -46.78
C PRO A 968 -0.47 31.91 -46.95
N THR A 969 -1.52 32.70 -46.64
CA THR A 969 -1.49 34.16 -46.73
C THR A 969 -0.34 34.73 -45.89
N SER A 970 0.24 35.88 -46.26
CA SER A 970 1.29 36.53 -45.46
C SER A 970 0.83 36.76 -44.00
N LYS A 971 -0.46 37.05 -43.79
CA LYS A 971 -1.12 37.10 -42.47
C LYS A 971 -1.19 35.75 -41.74
N ALA A 972 -1.33 34.62 -42.45
CA ALA A 972 -1.31 33.26 -41.88
C ALA A 972 0.11 32.70 -41.69
N LEU A 973 1.07 33.17 -42.51
CA LEU A 973 2.52 32.89 -42.43
C LEU A 973 3.24 33.74 -41.40
N ALA A 974 2.61 34.81 -40.89
CA ALA A 974 3.12 35.56 -39.76
C ALA A 974 3.28 34.56 -38.62
N ARG A 975 4.49 34.02 -38.43
CA ARG A 975 4.84 32.92 -37.51
C ARG A 975 4.04 33.04 -36.22
N ASN A 976 2.89 32.38 -36.16
CA ASN A 976 2.02 32.36 -35.01
C ASN A 976 2.52 31.16 -34.23
N LEU A 977 3.06 31.43 -33.05
CA LEU A 977 3.54 30.39 -32.17
C LEU A 977 2.37 29.46 -31.86
N ALA A 978 2.64 28.16 -31.73
CA ALA A 978 1.61 27.21 -31.37
C ALA A 978 0.95 27.64 -30.04
N PRO A 979 -0.36 27.42 -29.85
CA PRO A 979 -1.14 28.01 -28.73
C PRO A 979 -0.63 27.69 -27.31
N HIS A 980 0.35 26.80 -27.18
CA HIS A 980 1.04 26.42 -25.94
C HIS A 980 2.35 27.20 -25.68
N ILE A 981 2.85 27.99 -26.64
CA ILE A 981 4.05 28.80 -26.50
C ILE A 981 3.62 30.21 -26.05
N ARG A 982 3.89 30.54 -24.78
CA ARG A 982 3.41 31.74 -24.07
C ARG A 982 4.32 32.96 -24.25
N THR A 983 4.80 33.25 -25.44
CA THR A 983 5.59 34.48 -25.70
C THR A 983 4.80 35.42 -26.61
N LEU A 984 4.59 36.67 -26.15
CA LEU A 984 3.92 37.71 -26.92
C LEU A 984 4.81 38.12 -28.10
N LYS A 985 4.27 38.08 -29.31
CA LYS A 985 5.00 38.44 -30.51
C LYS A 985 5.13 39.96 -30.62
N VAL A 986 6.34 40.46 -30.87
CA VAL A 986 6.59 41.86 -31.22
C VAL A 986 6.52 42.02 -32.74
N LEU A 987 5.61 42.86 -33.23
CA LEU A 987 5.44 43.23 -34.63
C LEU A 987 5.98 44.66 -34.83
N SER A 988 6.72 44.90 -35.91
CA SER A 988 7.14 46.24 -36.36
C SER A 988 6.23 46.64 -37.52
N GLU A 989 5.55 47.78 -37.43
CA GLU A 989 4.76 48.33 -38.52
C GLU A 989 5.43 49.60 -39.06
N ALA A 990 5.71 49.62 -40.36
CA ALA A 990 6.07 50.84 -41.08
C ALA A 990 4.78 51.60 -41.43
N SER A 991 4.77 52.93 -41.22
CA SER A 991 3.58 53.73 -41.46
C SER A 991 3.10 53.63 -42.91
N SER A 992 1.96 52.96 -43.09
CA SER A 992 1.14 53.19 -44.27
C SER A 992 0.40 54.51 -44.03
N ASN A 993 0.79 55.57 -44.75
CA ASN A 993 -0.04 56.76 -44.93
C ASN A 993 -1.35 56.33 -45.60
N VAL A 994 -2.30 55.84 -44.82
CA VAL A 994 -3.67 55.63 -45.29
C VAL A 994 -4.34 56.99 -45.24
N THR A 995 -4.29 57.68 -46.37
CA THR A 995 -5.27 58.71 -46.71
C THR A 995 -6.66 58.22 -46.31
N GLN A 996 -7.33 58.93 -45.41
CA GLN A 996 -8.77 58.79 -45.18
C GLN A 996 -9.48 59.10 -46.51
N ASN A 997 -9.63 58.11 -47.37
CA ASN A 997 -10.46 58.22 -48.55
C ASN A 997 -11.92 58.19 -48.09
N SER A 998 -12.44 59.37 -47.75
CA SER A 998 -13.86 59.67 -47.75
C SER A 998 -14.36 59.68 -49.20
N ALA A 999 -14.44 58.51 -49.82
CA ALA A 999 -15.14 58.36 -51.09
C ALA A 999 -16.65 58.50 -50.83
N SER A 1000 -17.17 59.70 -51.05
CA SER A 1000 -18.59 59.99 -51.11
C SER A 1000 -19.21 59.22 -52.27
N PHE A 1001 -20.04 58.21 -51.96
CA PHE A 1001 -20.96 57.67 -52.96
C PHE A 1001 -22.08 58.69 -53.22
N PRO A 1002 -22.46 58.94 -54.49
CA PRO A 1002 -23.61 59.77 -54.82
C PRO A 1002 -24.90 59.13 -54.27
N ASN A 1003 -25.76 59.97 -53.70
CA ASN A 1003 -27.07 59.63 -53.14
C ASN A 1003 -27.86 58.60 -53.99
N VAL A 1004 -27.87 57.35 -53.54
CA VAL A 1004 -28.87 56.33 -53.90
C VAL A 1004 -29.37 55.70 -52.60
N ARG A 1005 -30.69 55.57 -52.47
CA ARG A 1005 -31.41 55.19 -51.25
C ARG A 1005 -30.94 53.83 -50.68
N SER A 1006 -30.19 53.92 -49.57
CA SER A 1006 -30.00 52.99 -48.42
C SER A 1006 -29.85 51.48 -48.69
N VAL A 1007 -28.63 51.05 -49.04
CA VAL A 1007 -28.19 49.64 -49.09
C VAL A 1007 -26.97 49.46 -48.16
N ALA A 1008 -27.06 48.53 -47.21
CA ALA A 1008 -26.04 47.99 -46.29
C ALA A 1008 -24.92 48.95 -45.76
N SER A 1009 -25.13 49.55 -44.57
CA SER A 1009 -24.06 50.16 -43.79
C SER A 1009 -23.11 49.11 -43.19
N PRO A 1010 -21.82 49.41 -42.96
CA PRO A 1010 -20.93 48.50 -42.26
C PRO A 1010 -21.45 48.18 -40.84
N PRO A 1011 -21.15 46.98 -40.30
CA PRO A 1011 -21.60 46.57 -38.98
C PRO A 1011 -21.03 47.47 -37.86
N LYS A 1012 -21.83 47.74 -36.83
CA LYS A 1012 -21.40 48.51 -35.64
C LYS A 1012 -21.11 47.57 -34.47
N TYR A 1013 -19.90 47.65 -33.91
CA TYR A 1013 -19.51 46.90 -32.72
C TYR A 1013 -19.68 47.77 -31.47
N ASN A 1014 -20.43 47.26 -30.51
CA ASN A 1014 -20.52 47.85 -29.18
C ASN A 1014 -19.53 47.11 -28.27
N ILE A 1015 -18.46 47.81 -27.87
CA ILE A 1015 -17.36 47.24 -27.08
C ILE A 1015 -17.43 47.84 -25.68
N ARG A 1016 -17.42 46.97 -24.66
CA ARG A 1016 -17.35 47.36 -23.25
C ARG A 1016 -16.23 46.59 -22.56
N VAL A 1017 -15.55 47.23 -21.61
CA VAL A 1017 -14.42 46.65 -20.88
C VAL A 1017 -14.67 46.79 -19.39
N GLY A 1018 -14.65 45.67 -18.66
CA GLY A 1018 -14.89 45.64 -17.22
C GLY A 1018 -13.99 44.66 -16.49
N SER A 1019 -13.93 44.79 -15.16
CA SER A 1019 -13.30 43.82 -14.25
C SER A 1019 -14.31 42.79 -13.75
N ASN A 1020 -13.85 41.71 -13.10
CA ASN A 1020 -14.69 40.63 -12.56
C ASN A 1020 -15.39 41.04 -11.25
N ASP A 1021 -16.13 42.16 -11.26
CA ASP A 1021 -16.97 42.62 -10.16
C ASP A 1021 -18.45 42.58 -10.59
N ALA A 1022 -19.26 41.82 -9.84
CA ALA A 1022 -20.67 41.55 -10.16
C ALA A 1022 -21.57 42.80 -10.14
N LYS A 1023 -21.10 43.92 -9.58
CA LYS A 1023 -21.91 45.15 -9.45
C LYS A 1023 -21.71 46.16 -10.59
N ASN A 1024 -20.54 46.20 -11.22
CA ASN A 1024 -20.18 47.24 -12.22
C ASN A 1024 -19.47 46.62 -13.43
N PHE A 1025 -20.23 46.12 -14.41
CA PHE A 1025 -19.69 45.48 -15.63
C PHE A 1025 -19.09 46.45 -16.66
N ASP A 1026 -19.38 47.75 -16.54
CA ASP A 1026 -18.96 48.79 -17.50
C ASP A 1026 -17.74 49.61 -17.00
N ALA A 1027 -17.14 49.23 -15.88
CA ALA A 1027 -15.97 49.91 -15.29
C ALA A 1027 -14.94 48.91 -14.73
N ILE A 1028 -13.70 49.38 -14.63
CA ILE A 1028 -12.59 48.64 -14.04
C ILE A 1028 -12.38 49.15 -12.61
N MET A 1029 -12.59 48.29 -11.61
CA MET A 1029 -12.41 48.62 -10.20
C MET A 1029 -11.01 48.22 -9.71
N LEU A 1030 -10.22 49.20 -9.26
CA LEU A 1030 -8.89 48.98 -8.71
C LEU A 1030 -8.91 49.04 -7.18
N GLU A 1031 -8.63 47.92 -6.53
CA GLU A 1031 -8.39 47.86 -5.08
C GLU A 1031 -6.99 48.35 -4.71
N ARG A 1032 -5.99 48.05 -5.55
CA ARG A 1032 -4.58 48.43 -5.39
C ARG A 1032 -3.94 48.69 -6.75
N GLY A 1033 -2.99 49.63 -6.82
CA GLY A 1033 -2.22 49.88 -8.03
C GLY A 1033 -1.35 48.69 -8.44
N ASN A 1034 -1.20 48.46 -9.75
CA ASN A 1034 -0.42 47.38 -10.34
C ASN A 1034 -0.85 45.95 -9.94
N LEU A 1035 -2.05 45.79 -9.37
CA LEU A 1035 -2.63 44.48 -9.11
C LEU A 1035 -3.04 43.84 -10.44
N ALA A 1036 -2.53 42.64 -10.72
CA ALA A 1036 -2.93 41.89 -11.89
C ALA A 1036 -4.40 41.45 -11.76
N GLN A 1037 -5.24 41.85 -12.70
CA GLN A 1037 -6.66 41.51 -12.74
C GLN A 1037 -7.07 41.01 -14.14
N ASP A 1038 -8.13 40.23 -14.19
CA ASP A 1038 -8.70 39.76 -15.45
C ASP A 1038 -9.63 40.83 -16.04
N LEU A 1039 -9.40 41.20 -17.29
CA LEU A 1039 -10.24 42.15 -18.02
C LEU A 1039 -11.20 41.39 -18.94
N ILE A 1040 -12.48 41.74 -18.88
CA ILE A 1040 -13.52 41.17 -19.73
C ILE A 1040 -13.85 42.18 -20.83
N PHE A 1041 -13.62 41.80 -22.08
CA PHE A 1041 -14.05 42.53 -23.27
C PHE A 1041 -15.38 41.97 -23.74
N SER A 1042 -16.46 42.72 -23.54
CA SER A 1042 -17.79 42.38 -24.06
C SER A 1042 -17.99 43.06 -25.40
N ILE A 1043 -18.10 42.26 -26.47
CA ILE A 1043 -18.24 42.76 -27.84
C ILE A 1043 -19.56 42.25 -28.39
N VAL A 1044 -20.53 43.15 -28.53
CA VAL A 1044 -21.86 42.85 -29.06
C VAL A 1044 -22.03 43.53 -30.41
N LEU A 1045 -22.51 42.78 -31.39
CA LEU A 1045 -22.74 43.27 -32.74
C LEU A 1045 -24.21 43.70 -32.91
N ASP A 1046 -24.44 44.95 -33.30
CA ASP A 1046 -25.78 45.42 -33.64
C ASP A 1046 -26.17 44.87 -35.03
N GLN A 1047 -26.99 43.81 -35.04
CA GLN A 1047 -27.25 43.03 -36.24
C GLN A 1047 -28.29 43.71 -37.15
N ASN A 1048 -27.87 44.05 -38.37
CA ASN A 1048 -28.81 44.36 -39.45
C ASN A 1048 -29.02 43.10 -40.31
N PRO A 1049 -30.27 42.59 -40.48
CA PRO A 1049 -30.54 41.35 -41.22
C PRO A 1049 -30.18 41.42 -42.71
N VAL A 1050 -29.95 42.61 -43.27
CA VAL A 1050 -29.60 42.82 -44.70
C VAL A 1050 -28.08 42.96 -44.91
N ASN A 1051 -27.27 42.64 -43.90
CA ASN A 1051 -25.83 42.85 -43.92
C ASN A 1051 -25.08 41.74 -44.69
N GLN A 1052 -24.44 42.10 -45.81
CA GLN A 1052 -23.67 41.18 -46.67
C GLN A 1052 -22.17 41.19 -46.39
N TYR A 1053 -21.71 41.91 -45.35
CA TYR A 1053 -20.29 41.99 -45.04
C TYR A 1053 -19.76 40.66 -44.48
N ARG A 1054 -18.50 40.34 -44.80
CA ARG A 1054 -17.80 39.13 -44.37
C ARG A 1054 -16.58 39.51 -43.55
N LEU A 1055 -16.63 39.21 -42.26
CA LEU A 1055 -15.61 39.59 -41.30
C LEU A 1055 -14.36 38.72 -41.48
N VAL A 1056 -13.22 39.36 -41.73
CA VAL A 1056 -11.90 38.72 -41.81
C VAL A 1056 -11.19 38.82 -40.47
N GLU A 1057 -11.19 40.00 -39.86
CA GLU A 1057 -10.43 40.29 -38.64
C GLU A 1057 -11.06 41.48 -37.90
N LEU A 1058 -11.12 41.40 -36.57
CA LEU A 1058 -11.49 42.52 -35.69
C LEU A 1058 -10.32 42.78 -34.75
N ASP A 1059 -9.76 43.99 -34.80
CA ASP A 1059 -8.60 44.38 -34.01
C ASP A 1059 -9.00 45.40 -32.93
N LEU A 1060 -8.48 45.20 -31.71
CA LEU A 1060 -8.50 46.22 -30.65
C LEU A 1060 -7.07 46.61 -30.29
N GLN A 1061 -6.79 47.90 -30.23
CA GLN A 1061 -5.47 48.45 -29.94
C GLN A 1061 -5.49 49.27 -28.65
N ILE A 1062 -4.65 48.87 -27.70
CA ILE A 1062 -4.44 49.52 -26.41
C ILE A 1062 -3.05 50.15 -26.42
N ALA A 1063 -2.95 51.45 -26.21
CA ALA A 1063 -1.67 52.14 -26.16
C ALA A 1063 -0.86 51.75 -24.91
N LEU A 1064 0.44 51.53 -25.08
CA LEU A 1064 1.42 51.30 -24.01
C LEU A 1064 2.45 52.44 -24.00
N PRO A 1065 3.10 52.73 -22.86
CA PRO A 1065 4.16 53.72 -22.81
C PRO A 1065 5.37 53.31 -23.68
N SER A 1066 6.04 54.29 -24.30
CA SER A 1066 7.29 54.05 -25.03
C SER A 1066 8.46 53.79 -24.06
N ALA A 1067 9.43 52.97 -24.48
CA ALA A 1067 10.53 52.49 -23.63
C ALA A 1067 11.47 53.60 -23.12
N ASP A 1068 11.54 54.75 -23.81
CA ASP A 1068 12.42 55.89 -23.48
C ASP A 1068 11.67 57.07 -22.80
N ALA A 1069 10.38 56.93 -22.50
CA ALA A 1069 9.60 58.02 -21.91
C ALA A 1069 9.69 58.04 -20.38
N THR A 1070 10.39 59.02 -19.81
CA THR A 1070 10.36 59.39 -18.38
C THR A 1070 9.06 60.10 -17.95
N TYR A 1071 7.95 59.89 -18.66
CA TYR A 1071 6.66 60.57 -18.44
C TYR A 1071 5.60 59.66 -17.82
N ASN A 1072 4.66 60.31 -17.12
CA ASN A 1072 3.50 59.77 -16.39
C ASN A 1072 2.95 58.44 -16.96
N THR A 1073 3.11 57.35 -16.19
CA THR A 1073 2.44 56.06 -16.46
C THR A 1073 0.91 56.14 -16.33
N ASP A 1074 0.39 57.27 -15.85
CA ASP A 1074 -0.99 57.43 -15.39
C ASP A 1074 -1.97 57.73 -16.55
N GLU A 1075 -1.45 58.00 -17.76
CA GLU A 1075 -2.23 58.23 -18.99
C GLU A 1075 -2.49 56.93 -19.79
N PHE A 1076 -1.93 55.79 -19.36
CA PHE A 1076 -2.07 54.50 -20.04
C PHE A 1076 -2.78 53.47 -19.15
N LEU A 1077 -3.55 52.57 -19.76
CA LEU A 1077 -4.28 51.51 -19.04
C LEU A 1077 -3.34 50.55 -18.30
N MET A 1078 -2.20 50.23 -18.91
CA MET A 1078 -1.16 49.37 -18.36
C MET A 1078 0.20 49.76 -18.93
N SER A 1079 1.26 49.55 -18.16
CA SER A 1079 2.64 49.82 -18.58
C SER A 1079 3.20 48.74 -19.51
N ASN A 1080 2.86 47.48 -19.25
CA ASN A 1080 3.19 46.33 -20.08
C ASN A 1080 2.18 45.20 -19.80
N TYR A 1081 2.00 44.29 -20.76
CA TYR A 1081 1.21 43.08 -20.57
C TYR A 1081 2.11 41.85 -20.44
N THR A 1082 2.13 41.25 -19.25
CA THR A 1082 2.89 40.02 -18.94
C THR A 1082 1.98 38.83 -18.62
N GLY A 1083 0.67 38.96 -18.87
CA GLY A 1083 -0.32 37.93 -18.56
C GLY A 1083 -0.29 36.73 -19.52
N PRO A 1084 -1.04 35.65 -19.19
CA PRO A 1084 -1.04 34.39 -19.93
C PRO A 1084 -1.65 34.46 -21.34
N GLY A 1085 -2.30 35.58 -21.71
CA GLY A 1085 -2.96 35.80 -23.00
C GLY A 1085 -4.46 36.02 -22.86
N ALA A 1086 -5.14 36.04 -24.02
CA ALA A 1086 -6.58 36.22 -24.10
C ALA A 1086 -7.30 34.90 -24.42
N HIS A 1087 -8.47 34.69 -23.83
CA HIS A 1087 -9.31 33.52 -24.02
C HIS A 1087 -10.72 33.94 -24.44
N MET A 1088 -11.23 33.39 -25.55
CA MET A 1088 -12.62 33.61 -25.95
C MET A 1088 -13.58 33.12 -24.87
N LEU A 1089 -14.54 33.96 -24.47
CA LEU A 1089 -15.64 33.60 -23.57
C LEU A 1089 -16.87 33.18 -24.38
N THR A 1090 -17.17 33.92 -25.46
CA THR A 1090 -18.28 33.63 -26.36
C THR A 1090 -17.78 33.33 -27.77
N ASN A 1091 -18.57 32.60 -28.56
CA ASN A 1091 -18.27 32.26 -29.96
C ASN A 1091 -16.84 31.70 -30.22
N LEU A 1092 -16.61 30.45 -29.76
CA LEU A 1092 -15.35 29.68 -29.93
C LEU A 1092 -14.94 29.41 -31.39
N ARG A 1093 -15.66 29.94 -32.38
CA ARG A 1093 -15.25 29.96 -33.79
C ARG A 1093 -14.15 30.98 -34.07
N PHE A 1094 -13.82 31.84 -33.11
CA PHE A 1094 -12.74 32.81 -33.21
C PHE A 1094 -11.57 32.45 -32.28
N ASN A 1095 -10.41 33.03 -32.56
CA ASN A 1095 -9.23 33.04 -31.69
C ASN A 1095 -8.87 34.50 -31.40
N VAL A 1096 -8.56 34.83 -30.14
CA VAL A 1096 -7.93 36.11 -29.80
C VAL A 1096 -6.43 35.90 -29.69
N LEU A 1097 -5.66 36.64 -30.47
CA LEU A 1097 -4.20 36.59 -30.45
C LEU A 1097 -3.66 37.96 -30.00
N PRO A 1098 -3.06 38.06 -28.79
CA PRO A 1098 -2.38 39.27 -28.35
C PRO A 1098 -1.00 39.41 -29.03
N ALA A 1099 -0.68 40.61 -29.51
CA ALA A 1099 0.61 40.97 -30.09
C ALA A 1099 1.03 42.37 -29.63
N ILE A 1100 2.33 42.57 -29.39
CA ILE A 1100 2.89 43.90 -29.13
C ILE A 1100 3.28 44.51 -30.48
N VAL A 1101 2.75 45.66 -30.81
CA VAL A 1101 3.06 46.39 -32.05
C VAL A 1101 3.91 47.60 -31.71
N LYS A 1102 5.03 47.76 -32.41
CA LYS A 1102 5.85 48.98 -32.38
C LYS A 1102 5.67 49.69 -33.71
N ASP A 1103 5.19 50.92 -33.65
CA ASP A 1103 5.13 51.80 -34.81
C ASP A 1103 6.51 52.43 -35.02
N GLU A 1104 7.13 52.18 -36.17
CA GLU A 1104 8.47 52.67 -36.51
C GLU A 1104 8.53 54.20 -36.64
N THR A 1105 7.38 54.86 -36.83
CA THR A 1105 7.34 56.32 -37.03
C THR A 1105 7.01 57.13 -35.79
N THR A 1106 6.20 56.59 -34.89
CA THR A 1106 5.82 57.27 -33.64
C THR A 1106 6.59 56.75 -32.42
N GLU A 1107 7.39 55.69 -32.59
CA GLU A 1107 8.00 54.90 -31.52
C GLU A 1107 7.00 54.43 -30.43
N GLN A 1108 5.70 54.53 -30.71
CA GLN A 1108 4.66 54.16 -29.78
C GLN A 1108 4.52 52.63 -29.77
N THR A 1109 4.55 52.07 -28.56
CA THR A 1109 4.30 50.64 -28.35
C THR A 1109 2.81 50.46 -28.04
N SER A 1110 2.15 49.48 -28.63
CA SER A 1110 0.73 49.19 -28.37
C SER A 1110 0.50 47.69 -28.23
N LEU A 1111 -0.43 47.29 -27.37
CA LEU A 1111 -0.96 45.93 -27.32
C LEU A 1111 -2.13 45.82 -28.31
N ARG A 1112 -1.98 44.99 -29.33
CA ARG A 1112 -3.03 44.67 -30.30
C ARG A 1112 -3.63 43.30 -30.01
N LEU A 1113 -4.94 43.26 -29.80
CA LEU A 1113 -5.74 42.05 -29.60
C LEU A 1113 -6.47 41.74 -30.91
N ARG A 1114 -6.01 40.69 -31.61
CA ARG A 1114 -6.49 40.33 -32.95
C ARG A 1114 -7.50 39.19 -32.87
N LEU A 1115 -8.76 39.44 -33.24
CA LEU A 1115 -9.79 38.40 -33.29
C LEU A 1115 -9.87 37.81 -34.69
N LEU A 1116 -9.46 36.55 -34.82
CA LEU A 1116 -9.39 35.83 -36.10
C LEU A 1116 -10.36 34.66 -36.15
N PRO A 1117 -11.11 34.46 -37.24
CA PRO A 1117 -11.97 33.30 -37.41
C PRO A 1117 -11.15 32.02 -37.63
N ARG A 1118 -11.60 30.91 -37.05
CA ARG A 1118 -11.07 29.55 -37.26
C ARG A 1118 -11.51 28.92 -38.58
N SER A 1119 -12.25 29.67 -39.41
CA SER A 1119 -12.75 29.22 -40.71
C SER A 1119 -11.58 28.96 -41.67
N ALA A 1120 -11.59 27.81 -42.36
CA ALA A 1120 -10.61 27.51 -43.40
C ALA A 1120 -10.62 28.53 -44.56
N LYS A 1121 -11.72 29.28 -44.73
CA LYS A 1121 -11.87 30.35 -45.73
C LYS A 1121 -11.20 31.67 -45.31
N GLY A 1122 -10.85 31.83 -44.03
CA GLY A 1122 -10.26 33.07 -43.49
C GLY A 1122 -11.26 34.19 -43.20
N TRP A 1123 -12.56 33.99 -43.44
CA TRP A 1123 -13.64 34.94 -43.13
C TRP A 1123 -14.91 34.23 -42.66
N VAL A 1124 -15.82 34.99 -42.04
CA VAL A 1124 -17.14 34.54 -41.56
C VAL A 1124 -18.20 35.56 -41.94
N ASP A 1125 -19.38 35.10 -42.36
CA ASP A 1125 -20.52 35.99 -42.61
C ASP A 1125 -20.93 36.71 -41.31
N VAL A 1126 -21.05 38.04 -41.34
CA VAL A 1126 -21.39 38.86 -40.17
C VAL A 1126 -22.75 38.46 -39.57
N THR A 1127 -23.68 37.98 -40.39
CA THR A 1127 -25.00 37.48 -39.94
C THR A 1127 -24.91 36.29 -38.96
N LYS A 1128 -23.79 35.56 -38.96
CA LYS A 1128 -23.55 34.41 -38.06
C LYS A 1128 -22.82 34.81 -36.77
N VAL A 1129 -22.55 36.10 -36.58
CA VAL A 1129 -21.83 36.64 -35.44
C VAL A 1129 -22.76 37.57 -34.67
N SER A 1130 -23.14 37.19 -33.45
CA SER A 1130 -23.93 38.04 -32.54
C SER A 1130 -23.04 38.69 -31.47
N GLU A 1131 -22.05 37.95 -30.98
CA GLU A 1131 -21.14 38.35 -29.91
C GLU A 1131 -19.73 37.75 -30.11
N LEU A 1132 -18.71 38.45 -29.58
CA LEU A 1132 -17.29 38.13 -29.66
C LEU A 1132 -16.55 38.47 -28.35
N SER A 1133 -17.15 38.13 -27.22
CA SER A 1133 -16.62 38.47 -25.90
C SER A 1133 -15.45 37.57 -25.51
N PHE A 1134 -14.42 38.14 -24.88
CA PHE A 1134 -13.22 37.42 -24.46
C PHE A 1134 -12.64 38.00 -23.18
N LEU A 1135 -11.85 37.20 -22.47
CA LEU A 1135 -11.14 37.56 -21.24
C LEU A 1135 -9.65 37.73 -21.54
N LEU A 1136 -9.06 38.85 -21.12
CA LEU A 1136 -7.63 39.07 -21.09
C LEU A 1136 -7.12 38.82 -19.66
N GLY A 1137 -6.37 37.75 -19.46
CA GLY A 1137 -5.99 37.29 -18.13
C GLY A 1137 -4.82 38.09 -17.54
N LEU A 1138 -4.85 38.34 -16.23
CA LEU A 1138 -3.77 38.91 -15.41
C LEU A 1138 -3.11 40.16 -16.03
N ALA A 1139 -3.91 41.16 -16.40
CA ALA A 1139 -3.42 42.47 -16.83
C ALA A 1139 -3.05 43.33 -15.60
N SER A 1140 -1.81 43.82 -15.54
CA SER A 1140 -1.34 44.73 -14.49
C SER A 1140 -1.70 46.17 -14.82
N LEU A 1141 -2.71 46.71 -14.13
CA LEU A 1141 -3.29 48.02 -14.45
C LEU A 1141 -2.61 49.13 -13.67
N ASN A 1142 -2.37 50.26 -14.36
CA ASN A 1142 -1.77 51.43 -13.73
C ASN A 1142 -2.81 52.11 -12.82
N ALA A 1143 -2.38 52.62 -11.66
CA ALA A 1143 -3.27 53.33 -10.75
C ALA A 1143 -3.60 54.73 -11.32
N PRO A 1144 -4.88 55.13 -11.39
CA PRO A 1144 -5.24 56.46 -11.84
C PRO A 1144 -4.85 57.52 -10.79
N THR A 1145 -4.47 58.70 -11.26
CA THR A 1145 -4.18 59.88 -10.42
C THR A 1145 -5.44 60.48 -9.79
N THR A 1146 -6.58 60.37 -10.46
CA THR A 1146 -7.91 60.76 -10.00
C THR A 1146 -8.75 59.54 -9.60
N GLN A 1147 -9.81 59.75 -8.79
CA GLN A 1147 -10.70 58.66 -8.35
C GLN A 1147 -11.35 57.92 -9.53
N VAL A 1148 -11.58 58.63 -10.64
CA VAL A 1148 -12.07 58.08 -11.91
C VAL A 1148 -11.17 58.61 -13.03
N ASN A 1149 -10.69 57.72 -13.89
CA ASN A 1149 -9.92 58.07 -15.09
C ASN A 1149 -10.57 57.40 -16.33
N GLN A 1150 -10.53 58.06 -17.48
CA GLN A 1150 -11.10 57.56 -18.74
C GLN A 1150 -10.02 57.43 -19.80
N LEU A 1151 -9.95 56.25 -20.42
CA LEU A 1151 -8.92 55.89 -21.39
C LEU A 1151 -9.56 55.42 -22.69
N GLU A 1152 -8.95 55.72 -23.83
CA GLU A 1152 -9.48 55.36 -25.14
C GLU A 1152 -8.83 54.08 -25.69
N ILE A 1153 -9.66 53.16 -26.17
CA ILE A 1153 -9.24 51.98 -26.95
C ILE A 1153 -9.72 52.16 -28.39
N GLN A 1154 -8.78 52.05 -29.33
CA GLN A 1154 -9.09 52.08 -30.76
C GLN A 1154 -9.47 50.69 -31.24
N SER A 1155 -10.45 50.58 -32.14
CA SER A 1155 -10.76 49.32 -32.79
C SER A 1155 -11.19 49.50 -34.24
N TRP A 1156 -10.95 48.49 -35.08
CA TRP A 1156 -11.38 48.45 -36.47
C TRP A 1156 -11.63 47.01 -36.92
N ALA A 1157 -12.43 46.85 -37.96
CA ALA A 1157 -12.72 45.57 -38.58
C ALA A 1157 -12.29 45.57 -40.06
N ASP A 1158 -11.64 44.50 -40.48
CA ASP A 1158 -11.28 44.23 -41.88
C ASP A 1158 -12.31 43.26 -42.48
N TYR A 1159 -12.88 43.62 -43.64
CA TYR A 1159 -13.87 42.84 -44.37
C TYR A 1159 -13.35 42.35 -45.71
N CYS A 1160 -13.80 41.17 -46.15
CA CYS A 1160 -13.45 40.61 -47.45
C CYS A 1160 -14.25 41.28 -48.58
N ILE A 1161 -13.56 41.71 -49.65
CA ILE A 1161 -14.18 42.33 -50.83
C ILE A 1161 -14.62 41.26 -51.85
N ASP A 1162 -13.71 40.36 -52.22
CA ASP A 1162 -13.92 39.28 -53.20
C ASP A 1162 -13.74 37.89 -52.55
N PRO A 1163 -14.83 37.10 -52.41
CA PRO A 1163 -14.78 35.76 -51.80
C PRO A 1163 -14.07 34.71 -52.65
N ASP A 1164 -13.99 34.91 -53.97
CA ASP A 1164 -13.44 33.94 -54.91
C ASP A 1164 -11.92 34.06 -55.00
N ASN A 1165 -11.36 35.16 -54.48
CA ASN A 1165 -9.93 35.35 -54.30
C ASN A 1165 -9.47 34.80 -52.92
N PRO A 1166 -8.70 33.70 -52.87
CA PRO A 1166 -8.24 33.11 -51.61
C PRO A 1166 -7.14 33.94 -50.92
N LYS A 1167 -6.58 34.97 -51.56
CA LYS A 1167 -5.55 35.84 -50.98
C LYS A 1167 -6.19 36.98 -50.20
N MET A 1168 -5.92 37.02 -48.89
CA MET A 1168 -6.32 38.10 -47.97
C MET A 1168 -5.18 39.13 -47.85
N GLU A 1169 -4.79 39.70 -48.99
CA GLU A 1169 -3.84 40.82 -49.08
C GLU A 1169 -4.60 42.16 -49.01
N PRO A 1170 -3.93 43.31 -48.77
CA PRO A 1170 -4.59 44.62 -48.63
C PRO A 1170 -5.56 44.96 -49.75
N ASP A 1171 -5.29 44.46 -50.97
CA ASP A 1171 -6.11 44.67 -52.17
C ASP A 1171 -7.47 43.97 -52.12
N ASN A 1172 -7.65 42.96 -51.26
CA ASN A 1172 -8.90 42.21 -51.10
C ASN A 1172 -9.58 42.43 -49.73
N THR A 1173 -9.07 43.38 -48.94
CA THR A 1173 -9.60 43.69 -47.60
C THR A 1173 -10.00 45.15 -47.49
N TYR A 1174 -11.21 45.42 -46.99
CA TYR A 1174 -11.73 46.74 -46.72
C TYR A 1174 -11.76 47.00 -45.20
N ARG A 1175 -11.00 47.99 -44.73
CA ARG A 1175 -10.88 48.36 -43.31
C ARG A 1175 -11.91 49.42 -42.91
N VAL A 1176 -12.63 49.17 -41.82
CA VAL A 1176 -13.60 50.11 -41.24
C VAL A 1176 -13.24 50.36 -39.78
N TYR A 1177 -13.01 51.62 -39.42
CA TYR A 1177 -12.75 52.03 -38.04
C TYR A 1177 -14.04 52.17 -37.24
N ASN A 1178 -14.03 51.63 -36.02
CA ASN A 1178 -15.10 51.81 -35.04
C ASN A 1178 -14.89 53.12 -34.27
N PRO A 1179 -15.94 53.65 -33.61
CA PRO A 1179 -15.75 54.75 -32.66
C PRO A 1179 -14.81 54.34 -31.53
N ASN A 1180 -14.01 55.29 -31.03
CA ASN A 1180 -13.12 55.07 -29.89
C ASN A 1180 -13.94 54.60 -28.68
N THR A 1181 -13.51 53.51 -28.05
CA THR A 1181 -14.16 52.94 -26.88
C THR A 1181 -13.58 53.57 -25.62
N LEU A 1182 -14.41 54.24 -24.83
CA LEU A 1182 -14.01 54.85 -23.56
C LEU A 1182 -14.07 53.79 -22.45
N VAL A 1183 -12.93 53.55 -21.79
CA VAL A 1183 -12.78 52.66 -20.64
C VAL A 1183 -12.67 53.48 -19.37
N THR A 1184 -13.56 53.25 -18.42
CA THR A 1184 -13.57 53.96 -17.14
C THR A 1184 -12.86 53.12 -16.07
N VAL A 1185 -11.83 53.68 -15.44
CA VAL A 1185 -11.06 53.06 -14.36
C VAL A 1185 -11.36 53.81 -13.06
N VAL A 1186 -11.78 53.10 -12.01
CA VAL A 1186 -12.18 53.65 -10.71
C VAL A 1186 -11.27 53.11 -9.62
N LYS A 1187 -10.71 54.00 -8.80
CA LYS A 1187 -9.89 53.65 -7.63
C LYS A 1187 -10.76 53.54 -6.38
N ASN A 1188 -10.71 52.39 -5.70
CA ASN A 1188 -11.54 52.11 -4.52
C ASN A 1188 -10.74 52.40 -3.24
N ASP A 1189 -10.86 53.61 -2.67
CA ASP A 1189 -10.20 53.98 -1.41
C ASP A 1189 -11.02 53.44 -0.21
N ILE A 1190 -10.91 52.14 0.07
CA ILE A 1190 -11.37 51.59 1.36
C ILE A 1190 -10.15 51.08 2.14
N ILE A 1191 -9.71 51.91 3.08
CA ILE A 1191 -8.78 51.53 4.15
C ILE A 1191 -9.55 50.57 5.08
N PHE A 1192 -9.30 49.27 4.95
CA PHE A 1192 -9.69 48.31 5.99
C PHE A 1192 -8.48 48.08 6.92
N LEU A 1193 -8.63 48.60 8.14
CA LEU A 1193 -7.99 48.11 9.36
C LEU A 1193 -8.43 46.67 9.65
#